data_AF-A0A1G7IBC7-F1
#
_entry.id   AF-A0A1G7IBC7-F1
#
_cell.length_a   1.000
_cell.length_b   1.000
_cell.length_c   1.000
_cell.angle_alpha   90.00
_cell.angle_beta   90.00
_cell.angle_gamma   90.00
#
_symmetry.space_group_name_H-M   'P 1'
#
loop_
_entity.id
_entity.type
_entity.pdbx_description
1 polymer ?
#
loop_
_entity_poly.entity_id
_entity_poly.type
_entity_poly.pdbx_seq_one_letter_code
_entity_poly.pdbx_strand_id
1 'polypeptide(L)'
;MKLLLVTGSMGAGHHAAARAVDESARRVWPAAEVTWTETLGDRSGPLFRAVYAGCVRYLPWLYELYFQLLWHVPFFRAGTRAVIGRVFARRLAPVLESVRPDLVVAVFPEGITGLARLRRLGRAPMTTVALVTDPAPHPLWASAELDLHLVSTAEGARLLDRAAPGAPVRVAALPVVAAFAPPTGTSAARERPVALVSCGSLAFGDVEAICRGAVDGGADVLVSAGRVDSLRRRLAGVAGVRAVDWIDDPAAATQACDLVITNGGGATALEALACARPLVLADPLPGHGRANAAVLAAEGLARVVHGRAGVAAAVRALTDPEEHAIVVKTLRRRAESDDLDADLAAAARTRPRPPSGVLRRGGELLPAVARTEPDTGGFSRVRAPDALFLHASTAAVPQQVGARITVADAPADGWPAALAALVRARAPQNTLLNRVLEPARPGRPLRWRHVPAPDPARHVRPTVWRLGPDSAADFPDVDAATTAFFADALDPTVGWELQVAHDPAAGTHHVLARVHHALGDGLAVTDGLIRLLTDDGAGTPAARRSAATDASAPRTARLRHGLTVARGIASLALQRPAGRSPLVGTSRPAPRRLSVILDGAEVRRAARARGVGTTVVVLAALAQTLHEQLGVPARTRAMVPLTTRTRAATGTRADGNRTAAVALDLPTGPMSPADRVAAVERALARGSAAGQPEGAAAVLAGLGLLPGPLQAPLVRLVYGRRFFHLIASVMPGARRPLHIRGGLITEVAPVLPLADGVGVAVGALHWGRHTCIGITVDTAVVPDIGGIPAGLIRSLRCMHPGGVHGG
;
A
#
# COMPACT_ATOMS: atom_id res chain seq x y z
N MET A 1 21.80 -13.02 -32.78
CA MET A 1 20.61 -12.34 -32.21
C MET A 1 20.42 -12.83 -30.80
N LYS A 2 20.12 -11.92 -29.86
CA LYS A 2 19.82 -12.23 -28.47
C LYS A 2 18.34 -12.03 -28.19
N LEU A 3 17.66 -13.10 -27.81
CA LEU A 3 16.23 -13.10 -27.48
C LEU A 3 16.06 -13.23 -25.96
N LEU A 4 15.33 -12.30 -25.35
CA LEU A 4 14.92 -12.42 -23.95
C LEU A 4 13.43 -12.78 -23.86
N LEU A 5 13.15 -13.94 -23.27
CA LEU A 5 11.80 -14.41 -22.97
C LEU A 5 11.41 -14.05 -21.54
N VAL A 6 10.36 -13.24 -21.41
CA VAL A 6 9.83 -12.78 -20.13
C VAL A 6 8.59 -13.59 -19.79
N THR A 7 8.67 -14.44 -18.77
CA THR A 7 7.60 -15.34 -18.32
C THR A 7 7.27 -15.15 -16.83
N GLY A 8 6.25 -15.87 -16.38
CA GLY A 8 5.64 -15.78 -15.06
C GLY A 8 5.23 -17.14 -14.50
N SER A 9 5.68 -17.50 -13.29
CA SER A 9 5.30 -18.74 -12.59
C SER A 9 3.89 -18.69 -11.97
N MET A 10 2.85 -18.46 -12.79
CA MET A 10 1.42 -18.48 -12.40
C MET A 10 0.73 -19.69 -13.01
N GLY A 11 1.02 -20.87 -12.45
CA GLY A 11 0.67 -22.16 -13.09
C GLY A 11 1.67 -22.56 -14.17
N ALA A 12 1.39 -23.65 -14.89
CA ALA A 12 2.27 -24.16 -15.94
C ALA A 12 2.09 -23.47 -17.32
N GLY A 13 1.02 -22.67 -17.49
CA GLY A 13 0.59 -22.15 -18.80
C GLY A 13 1.51 -21.11 -19.44
N HIS A 14 1.94 -20.07 -18.71
CA HIS A 14 2.85 -19.07 -19.27
C HIS A 14 4.24 -19.63 -19.61
N HIS A 15 4.66 -20.70 -18.90
CA HIS A 15 5.87 -21.44 -19.27
C HIS A 15 5.67 -22.28 -20.53
N ALA A 16 4.47 -22.83 -20.78
CA ALA A 16 4.15 -23.51 -22.02
C ALA A 16 4.22 -22.56 -23.22
N ALA A 17 3.64 -21.36 -23.10
CA ALA A 17 3.77 -20.32 -24.13
C ALA A 17 5.22 -19.88 -24.34
N ALA A 18 6.02 -19.73 -23.27
CA ALA A 18 7.45 -19.43 -23.40
C ALA A 18 8.21 -20.55 -24.12
N ARG A 19 7.88 -21.83 -23.88
CA ARG A 19 8.47 -22.98 -24.60
C ARG A 19 8.13 -22.94 -26.08
N ALA A 20 6.90 -22.61 -26.43
CA ALA A 20 6.48 -22.47 -27.83
C ALA A 20 7.30 -21.39 -28.55
N VAL A 21 7.51 -20.24 -27.90
CA VAL A 21 8.36 -19.17 -28.46
C VAL A 21 9.82 -19.59 -28.56
N ASP A 22 10.37 -20.28 -27.57
CA ASP A 22 11.76 -20.77 -27.60
C ASP A 22 11.96 -21.79 -28.74
N GLU A 23 11.04 -22.74 -28.88
CA GLU A 23 11.07 -23.75 -29.95
C GLU A 23 10.99 -23.10 -31.34
N SER A 24 10.04 -22.18 -31.54
CA SER A 24 9.88 -21.42 -32.78
C SER A 24 11.09 -20.54 -33.07
N ALA A 25 11.60 -19.82 -32.06
CA ALA A 25 12.80 -18.98 -32.21
C ALA A 25 14.04 -19.79 -32.62
N ARG A 26 14.19 -21.03 -32.15
CA ARG A 26 15.30 -21.92 -32.56
C ARG A 26 15.16 -22.41 -34.00
N ARG A 27 13.95 -22.55 -34.53
CA ARG A 27 13.72 -22.85 -35.96
C ARG A 27 13.98 -21.64 -36.83
N VAL A 28 13.43 -20.48 -36.46
CA VAL A 28 13.56 -19.24 -37.24
C VAL A 28 14.98 -18.68 -37.20
N TRP A 29 15.64 -18.77 -36.04
CA TRP A 29 17.00 -18.27 -35.81
C TRP A 29 17.86 -19.34 -35.12
N PRO A 30 18.39 -20.34 -35.85
CA PRO A 30 19.19 -21.42 -35.26
C PRO A 30 20.42 -20.97 -34.46
N ALA A 31 20.97 -19.80 -34.78
CA ALA A 31 22.11 -19.20 -34.08
C ALA A 31 21.72 -18.17 -33.01
N ALA A 32 20.43 -18.05 -32.64
CA ALA A 32 20.00 -17.12 -31.60
C ALA A 32 20.32 -17.61 -30.19
N GLU A 33 20.77 -16.69 -29.34
CA GLU A 33 20.93 -16.92 -27.91
C GLU A 33 19.60 -16.59 -27.21
N VAL A 34 18.90 -17.62 -26.73
CA VAL A 34 17.60 -17.45 -26.05
C VAL A 34 17.80 -17.51 -24.54
N THR A 35 17.52 -16.39 -23.86
CA THR A 35 17.56 -16.29 -22.39
C THR A 35 16.16 -16.21 -21.83
N TRP A 36 15.90 -16.96 -20.76
CA TRP A 36 14.64 -16.93 -20.03
C TRP A 36 14.78 -16.11 -18.75
N THR A 37 13.78 -15.27 -18.47
CA THR A 37 13.66 -14.59 -17.17
C THR A 37 12.28 -14.78 -16.58
N GLU A 38 12.27 -15.26 -15.34
CA GLU A 38 11.07 -15.42 -14.53
C GLU A 38 10.86 -14.19 -13.65
N THR A 39 9.80 -13.44 -13.94
CA THR A 39 9.60 -12.13 -13.31
C THR A 39 8.99 -12.19 -11.92
N LEU A 40 8.32 -13.29 -11.55
CA LEU A 40 7.81 -13.49 -10.19
C LEU A 40 8.90 -13.93 -9.21
N GLY A 41 9.98 -14.53 -9.73
CA GLY A 41 11.18 -14.95 -9.00
C GLY A 41 10.92 -16.00 -7.90
N ASP A 42 11.97 -16.76 -7.54
CA ASP A 42 11.84 -17.91 -6.63
C ASP A 42 11.30 -17.55 -5.23
N ARG A 43 11.49 -16.31 -4.77
CA ARG A 43 11.12 -15.88 -3.41
C ARG A 43 9.73 -15.31 -3.25
N SER A 44 9.21 -14.61 -4.26
CA SER A 44 7.86 -14.01 -4.21
C SER A 44 6.82 -14.80 -4.99
N GLY A 45 7.24 -15.64 -5.93
CA GLY A 45 6.37 -16.54 -6.68
C GLY A 45 5.47 -17.41 -5.78
N PRO A 46 5.98 -18.06 -4.70
CA PRO A 46 5.13 -18.86 -3.81
C PRO A 46 4.04 -18.07 -3.09
N LEU A 47 4.38 -16.90 -2.53
CA LEU A 47 3.41 -16.05 -1.82
C LEU A 47 2.37 -15.46 -2.78
N PHE A 48 2.81 -14.97 -3.95
CA PHE A 48 1.90 -14.42 -4.95
C PHE A 48 0.94 -15.49 -5.48
N ARG A 49 1.44 -16.70 -5.76
CA ARG A 49 0.62 -17.88 -6.10
C ARG A 49 -0.38 -18.23 -4.99
N ALA A 50 0.04 -18.21 -3.72
CA ALA A 50 -0.84 -18.51 -2.59
C ALA A 50 -1.94 -17.47 -2.41
N VAL A 51 -1.62 -16.18 -2.57
CA VAL A 51 -2.60 -15.08 -2.53
C VAL A 51 -3.59 -15.20 -3.70
N TYR A 52 -3.09 -15.40 -4.92
CA TYR A 52 -3.94 -15.59 -6.10
C TYR A 52 -4.86 -16.81 -5.93
N ALA A 53 -4.30 -17.97 -5.60
CA ALA A 53 -5.08 -19.20 -5.40
C ALA A 53 -6.09 -19.05 -4.25
N GLY A 54 -5.71 -18.36 -3.17
CA GLY A 54 -6.62 -18.06 -2.06
C GLY A 54 -7.76 -17.11 -2.47
N CYS A 55 -7.45 -16.06 -3.24
CA CYS A 55 -8.46 -15.13 -3.75
C CYS A 55 -9.44 -15.82 -4.70
N VAL A 56 -8.95 -16.60 -5.67
CA VAL A 56 -9.80 -17.31 -6.64
C VAL A 56 -10.66 -18.38 -5.94
N ARG A 57 -10.08 -19.10 -4.96
CA ARG A 57 -10.78 -20.19 -4.26
C ARG A 57 -11.79 -19.72 -3.22
N TYR A 58 -11.45 -18.70 -2.43
CA TYR A 58 -12.22 -18.32 -1.24
C TYR A 58 -12.93 -16.96 -1.38
N LEU A 59 -12.47 -16.10 -2.29
CA LEU A 59 -13.02 -14.74 -2.48
C LEU A 59 -13.30 -14.44 -3.97
N PRO A 60 -14.03 -15.31 -4.70
CA PRO A 60 -14.24 -15.16 -6.14
C PRO A 60 -14.92 -13.84 -6.52
N TRP A 61 -15.83 -13.33 -5.67
CA TRP A 61 -16.49 -12.04 -5.87
C TRP A 61 -15.51 -10.85 -5.83
N LEU A 62 -14.47 -10.92 -4.99
CA LEU A 62 -13.47 -9.86 -4.87
C LEU A 62 -12.53 -9.87 -6.08
N TYR A 63 -12.20 -11.07 -6.56
CA TYR A 63 -11.42 -11.24 -7.78
C TYR A 63 -12.18 -10.72 -9.02
N GLU A 64 -13.48 -11.03 -9.11
CA GLU A 64 -14.36 -10.48 -10.15
C GLU A 64 -14.44 -8.94 -10.05
N LEU A 65 -14.67 -8.38 -8.86
CA LEU A 65 -14.69 -6.93 -8.65
C LEU A 65 -13.37 -6.26 -9.09
N TYR A 66 -12.22 -6.84 -8.76
CA TYR A 66 -10.92 -6.36 -9.22
C TYR A 66 -10.84 -6.28 -10.74
N PHE A 67 -11.32 -7.31 -11.44
CA PHE A 67 -11.34 -7.36 -12.90
C PHE A 67 -12.30 -6.32 -13.49
N GLN A 68 -13.48 -6.16 -12.91
CA GLN A 68 -14.45 -5.15 -13.31
C GLN A 68 -13.89 -3.72 -13.15
N LEU A 69 -13.18 -3.45 -12.05
CA LEU A 69 -12.51 -2.16 -11.83
C LEU A 69 -11.39 -1.91 -12.86
N LEU A 70 -10.61 -2.92 -13.26
CA LEU A 70 -9.61 -2.78 -14.32
C LEU A 70 -10.23 -2.37 -15.67
N TRP A 71 -11.38 -2.92 -16.01
CA TRP A 71 -12.07 -2.61 -17.27
C TRP A 71 -12.74 -1.25 -17.26
N HIS A 72 -13.49 -0.95 -16.19
CA HIS A 72 -14.45 0.15 -16.19
C HIS A 72 -13.94 1.43 -15.52
N VAL A 73 -12.83 1.35 -14.77
CA VAL A 73 -12.33 2.48 -13.97
C VAL A 73 -10.93 2.90 -14.45
N PRO A 74 -10.81 3.89 -15.37
CA PRO A 74 -9.54 4.22 -16.03
C PRO A 74 -8.40 4.56 -15.06
N PHE A 75 -8.69 5.27 -13.96
CA PHE A 75 -7.68 5.62 -12.96
C PHE A 75 -7.21 4.40 -12.16
N PHE A 76 -8.10 3.44 -11.87
CA PHE A 76 -7.75 2.21 -11.15
C PHE A 76 -6.86 1.34 -12.01
N ARG A 77 -7.19 1.22 -13.30
CA ARG A 77 -6.34 0.59 -14.32
C ARG A 77 -4.97 1.26 -14.40
N ALA A 78 -4.92 2.58 -14.52
CA ALA A 78 -3.66 3.33 -14.62
C ALA A 78 -2.79 3.18 -13.35
N GLY A 79 -3.40 3.28 -12.16
CA GLY A 79 -2.73 3.09 -10.88
C GLY A 79 -2.17 1.68 -10.73
N THR A 80 -2.98 0.67 -11.05
CA THR A 80 -2.57 -0.74 -11.01
C THR A 80 -1.39 -1.00 -11.95
N ARG A 81 -1.48 -0.56 -13.22
CA ARG A 81 -0.38 -0.65 -14.20
C ARG A 81 0.87 0.09 -13.71
N ALA A 82 0.74 1.23 -13.04
CA ALA A 82 1.88 1.99 -12.52
C ALA A 82 2.59 1.28 -11.36
N VAL A 83 1.83 0.68 -10.43
CA VAL A 83 2.36 -0.06 -9.28
C VAL A 83 3.05 -1.34 -9.76
N ILE A 84 2.35 -2.17 -10.52
CA ILE A 84 2.89 -3.42 -11.09
C ILE A 84 4.11 -3.08 -11.97
N GLY A 85 3.95 -2.14 -12.90
CA GLY A 85 5.05 -1.73 -13.78
C GLY A 85 6.29 -1.26 -13.01
N ARG A 86 6.14 -0.56 -11.88
CA ARG A 86 7.29 -0.16 -11.03
C ARG A 86 7.99 -1.36 -10.40
N VAL A 87 7.24 -2.33 -9.90
CA VAL A 87 7.79 -3.55 -9.28
C VAL A 87 8.53 -4.38 -10.32
N PHE A 88 7.88 -4.66 -11.45
CA PHE A 88 8.41 -5.54 -12.48
C PHE A 88 9.52 -4.88 -13.31
N ALA A 89 9.48 -3.56 -13.55
CA ALA A 89 10.60 -2.84 -14.16
C ALA A 89 11.89 -2.94 -13.33
N ARG A 90 11.78 -2.90 -11.99
CA ARG A 90 12.96 -3.05 -11.11
C ARG A 90 13.57 -4.45 -11.18
N ARG A 91 12.77 -5.47 -11.50
CA ARG A 91 13.24 -6.85 -11.66
C ARG A 91 13.81 -7.11 -13.06
N LEU A 92 13.20 -6.51 -14.08
CA LEU A 92 13.62 -6.66 -15.46
C LEU A 92 14.85 -5.82 -15.82
N ALA A 93 15.03 -4.65 -15.22
CA ALA A 93 16.13 -3.75 -15.60
C ALA A 93 17.53 -4.40 -15.51
N PRO A 94 17.92 -5.08 -14.41
CA PRO A 94 19.22 -5.74 -14.34
C PRO A 94 19.39 -6.86 -15.38
N VAL A 95 18.30 -7.55 -15.73
CA VAL A 95 18.32 -8.61 -16.74
C VAL A 95 18.52 -8.02 -18.14
N LEU A 96 17.81 -6.94 -18.48
CA LEU A 96 18.01 -6.25 -19.75
C LEU A 96 19.42 -5.66 -19.88
N GLU A 97 19.97 -5.14 -18.79
CA GLU A 97 21.32 -4.56 -18.78
C GLU A 97 22.43 -5.62 -18.95
N SER A 98 22.22 -6.81 -18.38
CA SER A 98 23.17 -7.94 -18.47
C SER A 98 23.07 -8.67 -19.81
N VAL A 99 21.87 -9.03 -20.24
CA VAL A 99 21.64 -9.80 -21.48
C VAL A 99 21.86 -8.92 -22.71
N ARG A 100 21.45 -7.64 -22.65
CA ARG A 100 21.38 -6.70 -23.78
C ARG A 100 20.70 -7.34 -25.00
N PRO A 101 19.41 -7.71 -24.89
CA PRO A 101 18.71 -8.42 -25.96
C PRO A 101 18.40 -7.51 -27.15
N ASP A 102 18.37 -8.11 -28.35
CA ASP A 102 17.90 -7.48 -29.59
C ASP A 102 16.37 -7.49 -29.67
N LEU A 103 15.74 -8.54 -29.10
CA LEU A 103 14.29 -8.73 -29.04
C LEU A 103 13.89 -9.21 -27.66
N VAL A 104 12.80 -8.64 -27.13
CA VAL A 104 12.15 -9.11 -25.90
C VAL A 104 10.74 -9.59 -26.25
N VAL A 105 10.41 -10.83 -25.91
CA VAL A 105 9.04 -11.37 -26.02
C VAL A 105 8.52 -11.65 -24.62
N ALA A 106 7.44 -10.98 -24.24
CA ALA A 106 6.77 -11.15 -22.96
C ALA A 106 5.48 -11.95 -23.12
N VAL A 107 5.39 -13.08 -22.43
CA VAL A 107 4.23 -13.99 -22.39
C VAL A 107 3.47 -13.89 -21.05
N PHE A 108 3.64 -12.78 -20.35
CA PHE A 108 3.09 -12.57 -19.00
C PHE A 108 2.73 -11.08 -18.79
N PRO A 109 1.50 -10.75 -18.30
CA PRO A 109 1.00 -9.38 -18.31
C PRO A 109 1.79 -8.43 -17.39
N GLU A 110 2.27 -8.91 -16.25
CA GLU A 110 3.08 -8.09 -15.35
C GLU A 110 4.46 -7.77 -15.96
N GLY A 111 5.03 -8.71 -16.73
CA GLY A 111 6.23 -8.49 -17.52
C GLY A 111 6.04 -7.37 -18.55
N ILE A 112 4.90 -7.36 -19.24
CA ILE A 112 4.51 -6.32 -20.21
C ILE A 112 4.43 -4.95 -19.52
N THR A 113 3.75 -4.84 -18.38
CA THR A 113 3.66 -3.55 -17.67
C THR A 113 5.02 -3.05 -17.17
N GLY A 114 5.92 -3.96 -16.80
CA GLY A 114 7.31 -3.67 -16.46
C GLY A 114 8.11 -3.14 -17.64
N LEU A 115 8.04 -3.82 -18.79
CA LEU A 115 8.68 -3.39 -20.05
C LEU A 115 8.15 -2.04 -20.52
N ALA A 116 6.83 -1.84 -20.52
CA ALA A 116 6.20 -0.57 -20.87
C ALA A 116 6.74 0.60 -20.01
N ARG A 117 6.97 0.35 -18.72
CA ARG A 117 7.60 1.35 -17.85
C ARG A 117 9.07 1.60 -18.23
N LEU A 118 9.85 0.56 -18.51
CA LEU A 118 11.26 0.71 -18.88
C LEU A 118 11.43 1.45 -20.20
N ARG A 119 10.53 1.21 -21.16
CA ARG A 119 10.47 1.95 -22.43
C ARG A 119 10.21 3.44 -22.23
N ARG A 120 9.21 3.80 -21.41
CA ARG A 120 8.99 5.20 -21.01
C ARG A 120 10.19 5.85 -20.33
N LEU A 121 11.05 5.07 -19.69
CA LEU A 121 12.27 5.55 -19.04
C LEU A 121 13.49 5.55 -19.97
N GLY A 122 13.34 5.18 -21.25
CA GLY A 122 14.45 5.06 -22.19
C GLY A 122 15.42 3.91 -21.89
N ARG A 123 15.02 2.94 -21.05
CA ARG A 123 15.86 1.82 -20.57
C ARG A 123 15.57 0.49 -21.25
N ALA A 124 14.75 0.51 -22.29
CA ALA A 124 14.44 -0.65 -23.13
C ALA A 124 14.39 -0.21 -24.60
N PRO A 125 15.55 0.10 -25.22
CA PRO A 125 15.62 0.62 -26.59
C PRO A 125 15.40 -0.44 -27.68
N MET A 126 15.46 -1.72 -27.32
CA MET A 126 15.26 -2.85 -28.21
C MET A 126 13.78 -3.08 -28.57
N THR A 127 13.52 -3.97 -29.54
CA THR A 127 12.15 -4.35 -29.92
C THR A 127 11.49 -5.13 -28.79
N THR A 128 10.26 -4.75 -28.44
CA THR A 128 9.48 -5.34 -27.35
C THR A 128 8.11 -5.81 -27.85
N VAL A 129 7.84 -7.10 -27.65
CA VAL A 129 6.66 -7.78 -28.15
C VAL A 129 5.93 -8.43 -26.98
N ALA A 130 4.62 -8.23 -26.95
CA ALA A 130 3.73 -8.98 -26.06
C ALA A 130 3.12 -10.14 -26.86
N LEU A 131 3.31 -11.37 -26.40
CA LEU A 131 2.56 -12.52 -26.90
C LEU A 131 1.47 -12.84 -25.88
N VAL A 132 0.25 -12.46 -26.22
CA VAL A 132 -0.91 -12.56 -25.34
C VAL A 132 -1.42 -13.99 -25.35
N THR A 133 -1.35 -14.65 -24.19
CA THR A 133 -1.80 -16.03 -24.02
C THR A 133 -3.30 -16.15 -23.73
N ASP A 134 -3.97 -15.03 -23.45
CA ASP A 134 -5.39 -14.99 -23.12
C ASP A 134 -6.20 -14.60 -24.36
N PRO A 135 -7.17 -15.42 -24.82
CA PRO A 135 -8.10 -15.04 -25.89
C PRO A 135 -8.84 -13.74 -25.62
N ALA A 136 -9.10 -13.40 -24.34
CA ALA A 136 -9.64 -12.12 -23.92
C ALA A 136 -8.56 -11.31 -23.16
N PRO A 137 -7.69 -10.54 -23.86
CA PRO A 137 -6.65 -9.74 -23.22
C PRO A 137 -7.26 -8.74 -22.26
N HIS A 138 -7.11 -9.01 -20.97
CA HIS A 138 -7.49 -8.06 -19.94
C HIS A 138 -6.53 -6.86 -19.91
N PRO A 139 -6.88 -5.76 -19.23
CA PRO A 139 -6.15 -4.50 -19.42
C PRO A 139 -4.68 -4.50 -18.98
N LEU A 140 -4.16 -5.52 -18.28
CA LEU A 140 -2.71 -5.55 -17.98
C LEU A 140 -1.89 -6.08 -19.16
N TRP A 141 -2.49 -6.80 -20.11
CA TRP A 141 -1.86 -7.21 -21.36
C TRP A 141 -1.63 -6.06 -22.34
N ALA A 142 -2.47 -5.02 -22.28
CA ALA A 142 -2.48 -3.95 -23.27
C ALA A 142 -1.58 -2.77 -22.89
N SER A 143 -0.66 -2.38 -23.78
CA SER A 143 0.17 -1.18 -23.58
C SER A 143 0.59 -0.51 -24.88
N ALA A 144 0.19 0.76 -25.08
CA ALA A 144 0.63 1.55 -26.23
C ALA A 144 2.15 1.81 -26.31
N GLU A 145 2.91 1.50 -25.26
CA GLU A 145 4.36 1.70 -25.26
C GLU A 145 5.11 0.59 -25.99
N LEU A 146 4.58 -0.63 -26.04
CA LEU A 146 5.21 -1.78 -26.70
C LEU A 146 5.12 -1.67 -28.22
N ASP A 147 6.02 -2.37 -28.92
CA ASP A 147 6.11 -2.28 -30.39
C ASP A 147 5.05 -3.13 -31.08
N LEU A 148 4.65 -4.25 -30.48
CA LEU A 148 3.65 -5.17 -31.04
C LEU A 148 3.00 -6.03 -29.96
N HIS A 149 1.69 -6.26 -30.09
CA HIS A 149 0.95 -7.28 -29.35
C HIS A 149 0.44 -8.33 -30.33
N LEU A 150 0.79 -9.59 -30.07
CA LEU A 150 0.32 -10.75 -30.80
C LEU A 150 -0.82 -11.36 -29.98
N VAL A 151 -2.02 -11.40 -30.54
CA VAL A 151 -3.24 -11.94 -29.90
C VAL A 151 -3.77 -13.10 -30.72
N SER A 152 -4.42 -14.08 -30.09
CA SER A 152 -4.92 -15.26 -30.79
C SER A 152 -6.23 -15.02 -31.55
N THR A 153 -7.00 -13.99 -31.23
CA THR A 153 -8.40 -13.84 -31.70
C THR A 153 -8.66 -12.42 -32.20
N ALA A 154 -9.58 -12.29 -33.16
CA ALA A 154 -9.98 -10.98 -33.70
C ALA A 154 -10.73 -10.17 -32.64
N GLU A 155 -11.58 -10.82 -31.84
CA GLU A 155 -12.24 -10.17 -30.71
C GLU A 155 -11.22 -9.81 -29.61
N GLY A 156 -10.18 -10.63 -29.42
CA GLY A 156 -9.07 -10.30 -28.54
C GLY A 156 -8.34 -9.02 -28.97
N ALA A 157 -8.13 -8.83 -30.28
CA ALA A 157 -7.54 -7.60 -30.81
C ALA A 157 -8.40 -6.36 -30.48
N ARG A 158 -9.74 -6.47 -30.62
CA ARG A 158 -10.68 -5.38 -30.26
C ARG A 158 -10.66 -5.07 -28.76
N LEU A 159 -10.62 -6.09 -27.92
CA LEU A 159 -10.50 -5.92 -26.46
C LEU A 159 -9.18 -5.24 -26.07
N LEU A 160 -8.09 -5.59 -26.75
CA LEU A 160 -6.78 -4.96 -26.53
C LEU A 160 -6.81 -3.49 -26.91
N ASP A 161 -7.34 -3.14 -28.08
CA ASP A 161 -7.49 -1.76 -28.52
C ASP A 161 -8.38 -0.96 -27.57
N ARG A 162 -9.50 -1.53 -27.09
CA ARG A 162 -10.33 -0.91 -26.04
C ARG A 162 -9.54 -0.64 -24.75
N ALA A 163 -8.64 -1.55 -24.36
CA ALA A 163 -7.85 -1.42 -23.14
C ALA A 163 -6.64 -0.48 -23.27
N ALA A 164 -6.11 -0.30 -24.48
CA ALA A 164 -5.03 0.64 -24.80
C ALA A 164 -5.16 1.12 -26.26
N PRO A 165 -5.99 2.15 -26.52
CA PRO A 165 -6.22 2.64 -27.87
C PRO A 165 -4.92 3.03 -28.57
N GLY A 166 -4.74 2.57 -29.81
CA GLY A 166 -3.53 2.83 -30.62
C GLY A 166 -2.31 1.98 -30.27
N ALA A 167 -2.46 0.97 -29.39
CA ALA A 167 -1.45 -0.07 -29.23
C ALA A 167 -1.37 -0.94 -30.50
N PRO A 168 -0.17 -1.15 -31.08
CA PRO A 168 -0.04 -2.02 -32.25
C PRO A 168 -0.43 -3.44 -31.87
N VAL A 169 -1.37 -4.01 -32.62
CA VAL A 169 -1.90 -5.35 -32.39
C VAL A 169 -2.02 -6.09 -33.70
N ARG A 170 -1.73 -7.39 -33.67
CA ARG A 170 -1.88 -8.30 -34.81
C ARG A 170 -2.44 -9.62 -34.30
N VAL A 171 -3.41 -10.17 -35.03
CA VAL A 171 -3.88 -11.53 -34.80
C VAL A 171 -2.78 -12.48 -35.27
N ALA A 172 -2.39 -13.42 -34.42
CA ALA A 172 -1.25 -14.29 -34.57
C ALA A 172 -1.61 -15.73 -34.21
N ALA A 173 -0.72 -16.65 -34.58
CA ALA A 173 -0.83 -18.06 -34.28
C ALA A 173 -0.91 -18.34 -32.78
N LEU A 174 -1.52 -19.47 -32.42
CA LEU A 174 -1.55 -19.93 -31.04
C LEU A 174 -0.13 -20.20 -30.50
N PRO A 175 0.21 -19.71 -29.28
CA PRO A 175 1.53 -19.90 -28.67
C PRO A 175 1.69 -21.31 -28.08
N VAL A 176 1.67 -22.34 -28.94
CA VAL A 176 1.78 -23.75 -28.57
C VAL A 176 3.01 -24.39 -29.22
N VAL A 177 3.59 -25.41 -28.57
CA VAL A 177 4.73 -26.17 -29.11
C VAL A 177 4.29 -27.04 -30.29
N ALA A 178 5.18 -27.31 -31.25
CA ALA A 178 4.81 -27.97 -32.51
C ALA A 178 4.28 -29.40 -32.35
N ALA A 179 4.56 -30.04 -31.21
CA ALA A 179 3.98 -31.34 -30.86
C ALA A 179 2.44 -31.30 -30.83
N PHE A 180 1.82 -30.17 -30.48
CA PHE A 180 0.37 -29.98 -30.56
C PHE A 180 -0.04 -29.61 -31.98
N ALA A 181 -0.19 -30.63 -32.83
CA ALA A 181 -0.67 -30.50 -34.19
C ALA A 181 -1.90 -31.39 -34.42
N PRO A 182 -2.70 -31.12 -35.47
CA PRO A 182 -3.79 -32.02 -35.84
C PRO A 182 -3.26 -33.45 -36.07
N PRO A 183 -4.01 -34.49 -35.65
CA PRO A 183 -3.59 -35.88 -35.85
C PRO A 183 -3.50 -36.21 -37.34
N THR A 184 -2.40 -36.87 -37.74
CA THR A 184 -2.09 -37.23 -39.14
C THR A 184 -2.75 -38.53 -39.61
N GLY A 185 -3.31 -39.33 -38.70
CA GLY A 185 -4.01 -40.59 -38.99
C GLY A 185 -5.51 -40.54 -38.66
N THR A 186 -6.28 -41.46 -39.22
CA THR A 186 -7.64 -41.75 -38.77
C THR A 186 -7.57 -42.46 -37.41
N SER A 187 -8.24 -41.89 -36.40
CA SER A 187 -8.38 -42.57 -35.10
C SER A 187 -9.09 -43.91 -35.35
N ALA A 188 -8.57 -45.01 -34.79
CA ALA A 188 -9.25 -46.29 -34.87
C ALA A 188 -10.69 -46.13 -34.36
N ALA A 189 -11.68 -46.71 -35.05
CA ALA A 189 -13.07 -46.64 -34.63
C ALA A 189 -13.19 -47.21 -33.21
N ARG A 190 -13.49 -46.35 -32.24
CA ARG A 190 -13.74 -46.74 -30.85
C ARG A 190 -15.24 -46.86 -30.65
N GLU A 191 -15.66 -47.84 -29.82
CA GLU A 191 -17.07 -47.98 -29.44
C GLU A 191 -17.59 -46.76 -28.65
N ARG A 192 -16.71 -46.08 -27.91
CA ARG A 192 -17.03 -44.87 -27.15
C ARG A 192 -15.98 -43.77 -27.38
N PRO A 193 -16.40 -42.50 -27.54
CA PRO A 193 -15.49 -41.37 -27.66
C PRO A 193 -14.75 -41.14 -26.34
N VAL A 194 -13.53 -40.60 -26.41
CA VAL A 194 -12.70 -40.31 -25.23
C VAL A 194 -12.58 -38.80 -25.03
N ALA A 195 -12.98 -38.30 -23.86
CA ALA A 195 -12.82 -36.91 -23.45
C ALA A 195 -11.59 -36.72 -22.55
N LEU A 196 -10.71 -35.78 -22.90
CA LEU A 196 -9.63 -35.34 -22.01
C LEU A 196 -10.15 -34.24 -21.08
N VAL A 197 -10.17 -34.48 -19.76
CA VAL A 197 -10.50 -33.47 -18.76
C VAL A 197 -9.21 -32.93 -18.13
N SER A 198 -8.95 -31.63 -18.29
CA SER A 198 -7.77 -30.98 -17.73
C SER A 198 -8.09 -29.57 -17.23
N CYS A 199 -8.14 -29.40 -15.90
CA CYS A 199 -8.52 -28.13 -15.23
C CYS A 199 -7.30 -27.42 -14.61
N GLY A 200 -6.13 -27.55 -15.26
CA GLY A 200 -4.87 -26.97 -14.82
C GLY A 200 -4.25 -27.66 -13.59
N SER A 201 -3.00 -27.30 -13.27
CA SER A 201 -2.20 -27.96 -12.23
C SER A 201 -2.74 -27.82 -10.79
N LEU A 202 -3.71 -26.93 -10.58
CA LEU A 202 -4.35 -26.65 -9.29
C LEU A 202 -5.78 -27.23 -9.20
N ALA A 203 -6.31 -27.81 -10.28
CA ALA A 203 -7.63 -28.42 -10.36
C ALA A 203 -8.74 -27.56 -9.71
N PHE A 204 -8.86 -26.30 -10.12
CA PHE A 204 -9.95 -25.44 -9.64
C PHE A 204 -11.31 -25.98 -10.15
N GLY A 205 -12.41 -25.58 -9.51
CA GLY A 205 -13.77 -25.98 -9.90
C GLY A 205 -14.16 -27.41 -9.50
N ASP A 206 -15.33 -27.86 -9.94
CA ASP A 206 -15.86 -29.19 -9.67
C ASP A 206 -15.50 -30.18 -10.79
N VAL A 207 -14.22 -30.58 -10.81
CA VAL A 207 -13.68 -31.50 -11.83
C VAL A 207 -14.40 -32.85 -11.82
N GLU A 208 -14.92 -33.28 -10.66
CA GLU A 208 -15.69 -34.52 -10.56
C GLU A 208 -17.04 -34.43 -11.26
N ALA A 209 -17.77 -33.33 -11.07
CA ALA A 209 -19.02 -33.10 -11.79
C ALA A 209 -18.79 -33.04 -13.31
N ILE A 210 -17.67 -32.45 -13.76
CA ILE A 210 -17.27 -32.43 -15.17
C ILE A 210 -17.01 -33.85 -15.69
N CYS A 211 -16.21 -34.66 -14.98
CA CYS A 211 -15.92 -36.04 -15.39
C CYS A 211 -17.20 -36.88 -15.47
N ARG A 212 -18.07 -36.80 -14.46
CA ARG A 212 -19.35 -37.52 -14.48
C ARG A 212 -20.28 -37.03 -15.59
N GLY A 213 -20.29 -35.73 -15.87
CA GLY A 213 -21.06 -35.19 -16.98
C GLY A 213 -20.60 -35.72 -18.33
N ALA A 214 -19.29 -35.86 -18.53
CA ALA A 214 -18.75 -36.47 -19.76
C ALA A 214 -19.13 -37.95 -19.89
N VAL A 215 -19.10 -38.71 -18.80
CA VAL A 215 -19.59 -40.10 -18.77
C VAL A 215 -21.07 -40.20 -19.09
N ASP A 216 -21.92 -39.36 -18.49
CA ASP A 216 -23.36 -39.29 -18.81
C ASP A 216 -23.63 -38.86 -20.25
N GLY A 217 -22.67 -38.17 -20.87
CA GLY A 217 -22.67 -37.79 -22.28
C GLY A 217 -22.31 -38.93 -23.23
N GLY A 218 -21.89 -40.09 -22.70
CA GLY A 218 -21.51 -41.27 -23.48
C GLY A 218 -19.99 -41.44 -23.68
N ALA A 219 -19.15 -40.53 -23.20
CA ALA A 219 -17.70 -40.60 -23.38
C ALA A 219 -16.97 -41.32 -22.24
N ASP A 220 -15.87 -42.00 -22.56
CA ASP A 220 -14.86 -42.36 -21.55
C ASP A 220 -13.97 -41.15 -21.26
N VAL A 221 -13.44 -41.05 -20.05
CA VAL A 221 -12.74 -39.86 -19.56
C VAL A 221 -11.31 -40.19 -19.20
N LEU A 222 -10.36 -39.49 -19.81
CA LEU A 222 -9.00 -39.39 -19.32
C LEU A 222 -8.87 -38.07 -18.55
N VAL A 223 -8.53 -38.11 -17.27
CA VAL A 223 -8.42 -36.90 -16.43
C VAL A 223 -7.06 -36.81 -15.75
N SER A 224 -6.42 -35.64 -15.89
CA SER A 224 -5.22 -35.30 -15.14
C SER A 224 -5.62 -34.66 -13.81
N ALA A 225 -5.43 -35.40 -12.71
CA ALA A 225 -5.77 -34.92 -11.36
C ALA A 225 -4.75 -33.88 -10.81
N GLY A 226 -3.62 -33.69 -11.50
CA GLY A 226 -2.57 -32.75 -11.11
C GLY A 226 -2.00 -33.07 -9.74
N ARG A 227 -1.78 -32.05 -8.90
CA ARG A 227 -1.20 -32.20 -7.55
C ARG A 227 -2.22 -32.49 -6.45
N VAL A 228 -3.44 -32.93 -6.79
CA VAL A 228 -4.58 -33.02 -5.84
C VAL A 228 -4.99 -34.48 -5.60
N ASP A 229 -4.33 -35.14 -4.64
CA ASP A 229 -4.55 -36.56 -4.29
C ASP A 229 -6.00 -36.90 -3.89
N SER A 230 -6.73 -35.93 -3.33
CA SER A 230 -8.13 -36.13 -2.93
C SER A 230 -9.06 -36.28 -4.15
N LEU A 231 -8.76 -35.60 -5.26
CA LEU A 231 -9.56 -35.70 -6.49
C LEU A 231 -9.42 -37.09 -7.10
N ARG A 232 -8.20 -37.62 -7.18
CA ARG A 232 -7.93 -38.97 -7.69
C ARG A 232 -8.69 -40.05 -6.92
N ARG A 233 -8.66 -40.00 -5.58
CA ARG A 233 -9.39 -40.97 -4.74
C ARG A 233 -10.90 -40.94 -4.99
N ARG A 234 -11.47 -39.76 -5.21
CA ARG A 234 -12.90 -39.61 -5.51
C ARG A 234 -13.27 -40.14 -6.90
N LEU A 235 -12.35 -40.08 -7.85
CA LEU A 235 -12.55 -40.53 -9.23
C LEU A 235 -12.22 -42.01 -9.46
N ALA A 236 -11.42 -42.64 -8.59
CA ALA A 236 -11.00 -44.04 -8.73
C ALA A 236 -12.14 -45.07 -8.78
N GLY A 237 -13.33 -44.72 -8.29
CA GLY A 237 -14.53 -45.57 -8.32
C GLY A 237 -15.55 -45.21 -9.41
N VAL A 238 -15.25 -44.26 -10.30
CA VAL A 238 -16.20 -43.83 -11.34
C VAL A 238 -15.95 -44.64 -12.61
N ALA A 239 -16.91 -45.48 -13.00
CA ALA A 239 -16.85 -46.25 -14.24
C ALA A 239 -16.69 -45.33 -15.46
N GLY A 240 -15.81 -45.71 -16.39
CA GLY A 240 -15.49 -44.90 -17.57
C GLY A 240 -14.55 -43.72 -17.30
N VAL A 241 -13.98 -43.58 -16.09
CA VAL A 241 -12.99 -42.53 -15.77
C VAL A 241 -11.62 -43.14 -15.45
N ARG A 242 -10.59 -42.73 -16.20
CA ARG A 242 -9.18 -43.00 -15.92
C ARG A 242 -8.51 -41.74 -15.40
N ALA A 243 -8.30 -41.70 -14.08
CA ALA A 243 -7.57 -40.61 -13.42
C ALA A 243 -6.07 -40.92 -13.35
N VAL A 244 -5.24 -39.99 -13.84
CA VAL A 244 -3.77 -40.07 -13.76
C VAL A 244 -3.21 -38.89 -12.97
N ASP A 245 -2.05 -39.09 -12.34
CA ASP A 245 -1.38 -38.07 -11.52
C ASP A 245 -0.83 -36.93 -12.41
N TRP A 246 -0.13 -37.31 -13.47
CA TRP A 246 0.45 -36.42 -14.45
C TRP A 246 0.39 -37.08 -15.83
N ILE A 247 0.23 -36.27 -16.88
CA ILE A 247 0.32 -36.73 -18.27
C ILE A 247 1.70 -36.31 -18.78
N ASP A 248 2.56 -37.29 -19.04
CA ASP A 248 3.95 -37.05 -19.46
C ASP A 248 4.03 -36.46 -20.87
N ASP A 249 3.19 -36.94 -21.79
CA ASP A 249 3.04 -36.40 -23.14
C ASP A 249 1.62 -35.82 -23.33
N PRO A 250 1.41 -34.54 -23.00
CA PRO A 250 0.11 -33.90 -23.13
C PRO A 250 -0.33 -33.74 -24.59
N ALA A 251 0.61 -33.67 -25.55
CA ALA A 251 0.29 -33.55 -26.97
C ALA A 251 -0.28 -34.86 -27.50
N ALA A 252 0.41 -35.98 -27.27
CA ALA A 252 -0.08 -37.30 -27.65
C ALA A 252 -1.40 -37.64 -26.96
N ALA A 253 -1.58 -37.30 -25.69
CA ALA A 253 -2.85 -37.51 -24.98
C ALA A 253 -3.99 -36.68 -25.59
N THR A 254 -3.76 -35.41 -25.91
CA THR A 254 -4.75 -34.54 -26.56
C THR A 254 -5.10 -35.06 -27.96
N GLN A 255 -4.10 -35.49 -28.73
CA GLN A 255 -4.29 -36.09 -30.05
C GLN A 255 -4.95 -37.47 -29.99
N ALA A 256 -4.84 -38.20 -28.88
CA ALA A 256 -5.51 -39.49 -28.73
C ALA A 256 -7.00 -39.35 -28.35
N CYS A 257 -7.42 -38.22 -27.79
CA CYS A 257 -8.80 -37.97 -27.37
C CYS A 257 -9.66 -37.32 -28.47
N ASP A 258 -10.98 -37.50 -28.39
CA ASP A 258 -11.94 -37.01 -29.37
C ASP A 258 -12.42 -35.59 -29.05
N LEU A 259 -12.42 -35.20 -27.77
CA LEU A 259 -12.69 -33.83 -27.31
C LEU A 259 -11.91 -33.48 -26.04
N VAL A 260 -11.79 -32.19 -25.74
CA VAL A 260 -11.14 -31.67 -24.53
C VAL A 260 -12.14 -30.86 -23.72
N ILE A 261 -12.15 -31.09 -22.39
CA ILE A 261 -12.96 -30.35 -21.43
C ILE A 261 -12.05 -29.69 -20.40
N THR A 262 -12.20 -28.38 -20.24
CA THR A 262 -11.44 -27.58 -19.27
C THR A 262 -12.32 -26.47 -18.69
N ASN A 263 -11.89 -25.83 -17.62
CA ASN A 263 -12.61 -24.73 -16.95
C ASN A 263 -11.92 -23.36 -17.13
N GLY A 264 -10.92 -23.28 -18.01
CA GLY A 264 -10.24 -22.04 -18.36
C GLY A 264 -9.79 -22.00 -19.80
N GLY A 265 -9.92 -20.84 -20.45
CA GLY A 265 -9.43 -20.63 -21.82
C GLY A 265 -7.93 -20.31 -21.89
N GLY A 266 -7.10 -21.03 -21.12
CA GLY A 266 -5.64 -20.84 -21.07
C GLY A 266 -4.88 -21.86 -21.93
N ALA A 267 -3.66 -22.25 -21.52
CA ALA A 267 -2.79 -23.15 -22.30
C ALA A 267 -3.49 -24.43 -22.81
N THR A 268 -4.18 -25.18 -21.94
CA THR A 268 -4.93 -26.39 -22.32
C THR A 268 -5.96 -26.14 -23.42
N ALA A 269 -6.65 -25.00 -23.39
CA ALA A 269 -7.60 -24.64 -24.43
C ALA A 269 -6.90 -24.37 -25.76
N LEU A 270 -5.78 -23.64 -25.75
CA LEU A 270 -5.01 -23.36 -26.97
C LEU A 270 -4.38 -24.63 -27.56
N GLU A 271 -3.87 -25.52 -26.70
CA GLU A 271 -3.34 -26.83 -27.07
C GLU A 271 -4.41 -27.72 -27.75
N ALA A 272 -5.63 -27.71 -27.21
CA ALA A 272 -6.77 -28.43 -27.80
C ALA A 272 -7.14 -27.87 -29.20
N LEU A 273 -7.19 -26.54 -29.33
CA LEU A 273 -7.48 -25.87 -30.60
C LEU A 273 -6.41 -26.17 -31.65
N ALA A 274 -5.13 -26.18 -31.26
CA ALA A 274 -4.03 -26.50 -32.16
C ALA A 274 -4.04 -27.97 -32.63
N CYS A 275 -4.49 -28.89 -31.77
CA CYS A 275 -4.74 -30.29 -32.14
C CYS A 275 -6.03 -30.49 -32.95
N ALA A 276 -6.75 -29.42 -33.28
CA ALA A 276 -8.06 -29.44 -33.90
C ALA A 276 -9.10 -30.29 -33.15
N ARG A 277 -9.07 -30.26 -31.80
CA ARG A 277 -10.00 -30.99 -30.93
C ARG A 277 -11.16 -30.11 -30.48
N PRO A 278 -12.42 -30.58 -30.61
CA PRO A 278 -13.57 -29.91 -30.00
C PRO A 278 -13.32 -29.56 -28.54
N LEU A 279 -13.61 -28.31 -28.18
CA LEU A 279 -13.30 -27.75 -26.87
C LEU A 279 -14.59 -27.40 -26.11
N VAL A 280 -14.72 -27.96 -24.91
CA VAL A 280 -15.79 -27.62 -23.95
C VAL A 280 -15.20 -26.85 -22.79
N LEU A 281 -15.72 -25.66 -22.54
CA LEU A 281 -15.38 -24.82 -21.39
C LEU A 281 -16.47 -24.96 -20.32
N ALA A 282 -16.24 -25.87 -19.37
CA ALA A 282 -17.19 -26.21 -18.32
C ALA A 282 -16.95 -25.38 -17.06
N ASP A 283 -18.00 -24.68 -16.60
CA ASP A 283 -17.99 -23.81 -15.43
C ASP A 283 -16.75 -22.89 -15.35
N PRO A 284 -16.58 -21.97 -16.32
CA PRO A 284 -15.39 -21.14 -16.42
C PRO A 284 -15.09 -20.33 -15.15
N LEU A 285 -13.81 -20.28 -14.79
CA LEU A 285 -13.35 -19.55 -13.61
C LEU A 285 -13.70 -18.04 -13.67
N PRO A 286 -14.07 -17.40 -12.53
CA PRO A 286 -14.38 -15.97 -12.48
C PRO A 286 -13.25 -15.07 -13.03
N GLY A 287 -13.60 -13.85 -13.47
CA GLY A 287 -12.68 -12.92 -14.10
C GLY A 287 -12.24 -13.36 -15.49
N HIS A 288 -10.92 -13.49 -15.70
CA HIS A 288 -10.34 -13.79 -17.02
C HIS A 288 -10.77 -15.16 -17.59
N GLY A 289 -11.10 -16.16 -16.75
CA GLY A 289 -11.59 -17.46 -17.24
C GLY A 289 -12.91 -17.35 -18.01
N ARG A 290 -13.89 -16.64 -17.44
CA ARG A 290 -15.17 -16.31 -18.09
C ARG A 290 -14.99 -15.41 -19.31
N ALA A 291 -14.09 -14.44 -19.24
CA ALA A 291 -13.80 -13.56 -20.39
C ALA A 291 -13.22 -14.34 -21.57
N ASN A 292 -12.22 -15.21 -21.32
CA ASN A 292 -11.64 -16.07 -22.34
C ASN A 292 -12.69 -17.02 -22.92
N ALA A 293 -13.54 -17.61 -22.08
CA ALA A 293 -14.61 -18.48 -22.52
C ALA A 293 -15.62 -17.78 -23.43
N ALA A 294 -16.02 -16.55 -23.08
CA ALA A 294 -16.93 -15.75 -23.89
C ALA A 294 -16.34 -15.44 -25.28
N VAL A 295 -15.06 -15.07 -25.36
CA VAL A 295 -14.38 -14.82 -26.64
C VAL A 295 -14.27 -16.08 -27.49
N LEU A 296 -13.83 -17.21 -26.90
CA LEU A 296 -13.72 -18.47 -27.63
C LEU A 296 -15.07 -18.98 -28.14
N ALA A 297 -16.15 -18.77 -27.38
CA ALA A 297 -17.50 -19.13 -27.82
C ALA A 297 -18.01 -18.22 -28.95
N ALA A 298 -17.75 -16.91 -28.85
CA ALA A 298 -18.16 -15.93 -29.86
C ALA A 298 -17.46 -16.16 -31.21
N GLU A 299 -16.24 -16.69 -31.21
CA GLU A 299 -15.52 -17.08 -32.43
C GLU A 299 -15.84 -18.52 -32.89
N GLY A 300 -16.77 -19.22 -32.22
CA GLY A 300 -17.15 -20.59 -32.59
C GLY A 300 -16.08 -21.65 -32.31
N LEU A 301 -15.09 -21.34 -31.46
CA LEU A 301 -13.95 -22.22 -31.17
C LEU A 301 -14.19 -23.13 -29.96
N ALA A 302 -15.16 -22.80 -29.10
CA ALA A 302 -15.48 -23.58 -27.91
C ALA A 302 -16.96 -23.52 -27.57
N ARG A 303 -17.49 -24.57 -26.93
CA ARG A 303 -18.82 -24.57 -26.33
C ARG A 303 -18.70 -24.32 -24.82
N VAL A 304 -19.37 -23.28 -24.32
CA VAL A 304 -19.40 -22.95 -22.89
C VAL A 304 -20.61 -23.59 -22.25
N VAL A 305 -20.41 -24.32 -21.15
CA VAL A 305 -21.48 -25.05 -20.46
C VAL A 305 -21.37 -24.91 -18.94
N HIS A 306 -22.50 -25.14 -18.28
CA HIS A 306 -22.60 -25.08 -16.82
C HIS A 306 -23.18 -26.37 -16.25
N GLY A 307 -22.54 -26.87 -15.20
CA GLY A 307 -22.97 -28.05 -14.47
C GLY A 307 -22.91 -29.37 -15.26
N ARG A 308 -23.17 -30.46 -14.55
CA ARG A 308 -23.08 -31.84 -15.06
C ARG A 308 -23.95 -32.08 -16.30
N ALA A 309 -25.21 -31.63 -16.27
CA ALA A 309 -26.14 -31.81 -17.38
C ALA A 309 -25.72 -31.06 -18.64
N GLY A 310 -25.17 -29.85 -18.49
CA GLY A 310 -24.64 -29.07 -19.61
C GLY A 310 -23.43 -29.75 -20.25
N VAL A 311 -22.52 -30.29 -19.44
CA VAL A 311 -21.38 -31.08 -19.94
C VAL A 311 -21.86 -32.30 -20.71
N ALA A 312 -22.82 -33.06 -20.18
CA ALA A 312 -23.36 -34.24 -20.84
C ALA A 312 -24.01 -33.91 -22.20
N ALA A 313 -24.76 -32.82 -22.27
CA ALA A 313 -25.36 -32.36 -23.53
C ALA A 313 -24.31 -31.93 -24.56
N ALA A 314 -23.27 -31.20 -24.14
CA ALA A 314 -22.20 -30.79 -25.04
C ALA A 314 -21.36 -31.97 -25.55
N VAL A 315 -21.11 -32.97 -24.70
CA VAL A 315 -20.40 -34.19 -25.12
C VAL A 315 -21.21 -34.91 -26.19
N ARG A 316 -22.51 -35.20 -25.95
CA ARG A 316 -23.37 -35.86 -26.96
C ARG A 316 -23.35 -35.15 -28.30
N ALA A 317 -23.50 -33.83 -28.28
CA ALA A 317 -23.51 -33.00 -29.48
C ALA A 317 -22.15 -33.00 -30.21
N LEU A 318 -21.04 -32.82 -29.49
CA LEU A 318 -19.70 -32.77 -30.10
C LEU A 318 -19.13 -34.15 -30.49
N THR A 319 -19.81 -35.23 -30.11
CA THR A 319 -19.50 -36.59 -30.55
C THR A 319 -20.46 -37.11 -31.60
N ASP A 320 -21.53 -36.37 -31.91
CA ASP A 320 -22.37 -36.66 -33.07
C ASP A 320 -21.52 -36.56 -34.36
N PRO A 321 -21.54 -37.56 -35.26
CA PRO A 321 -20.64 -37.59 -36.41
C PRO A 321 -20.70 -36.36 -37.31
N GLU A 322 -21.88 -35.76 -37.49
CA GLU A 322 -22.06 -34.61 -38.37
C GLU A 322 -21.52 -33.34 -37.72
N GLU A 323 -21.95 -33.05 -36.48
CA GLU A 323 -21.50 -31.87 -35.73
C GLU A 323 -19.99 -31.96 -35.44
N HIS A 324 -19.48 -33.14 -35.10
CA HIS A 324 -18.05 -33.37 -34.88
C HIS A 324 -17.22 -33.05 -36.12
N ALA A 325 -17.63 -33.55 -37.30
CA ALA A 325 -16.93 -33.31 -38.55
C ALA A 325 -16.90 -31.81 -38.91
N ILE A 326 -18.00 -31.09 -38.68
CA ILE A 326 -18.09 -29.64 -38.92
C ILE A 326 -17.13 -28.87 -38.01
N VAL A 327 -17.14 -29.18 -36.70
CA VAL A 327 -16.27 -28.52 -35.72
C VAL A 327 -14.80 -28.81 -36.01
N VAL A 328 -14.42 -30.08 -36.22
CA VAL A 328 -13.04 -30.46 -36.53
C VAL A 328 -12.55 -29.83 -37.82
N LYS A 329 -13.37 -29.77 -38.87
CA LYS A 329 -13.02 -29.11 -40.13
C LYS A 329 -12.72 -27.62 -39.92
N THR A 330 -13.52 -26.94 -39.10
CA THR A 330 -13.32 -25.53 -38.76
C THR A 330 -12.02 -25.32 -37.99
N LEU A 331 -11.75 -26.16 -37.00
CA LEU A 331 -10.53 -26.09 -36.19
C LEU A 331 -9.27 -26.44 -36.99
N ARG A 332 -9.33 -27.42 -37.90
CA ARG A 332 -8.21 -27.77 -38.80
C ARG A 332 -7.83 -26.61 -39.71
N ARG A 333 -8.82 -25.96 -40.34
CA ARG A 333 -8.58 -24.78 -41.17
C ARG A 333 -7.85 -23.67 -40.41
N ARG A 334 -8.18 -23.50 -39.13
CA ARG A 334 -7.50 -22.54 -38.26
C ARG A 334 -6.07 -22.97 -37.93
N ALA A 335 -5.87 -24.23 -37.53
CA ALA A 335 -4.54 -24.77 -37.26
C ALA A 335 -3.62 -24.69 -38.49
N GLU A 336 -4.14 -24.88 -39.70
CA GLU A 336 -3.41 -24.72 -40.97
C GLU A 336 -3.02 -23.27 -41.27
N SER A 337 -3.74 -22.28 -40.74
CA SER A 337 -3.44 -20.86 -40.91
C SER A 337 -2.49 -20.29 -39.86
N ASP A 338 -2.27 -21.03 -38.76
CA ASP A 338 -1.45 -20.60 -37.64
C ASP A 338 0.04 -20.88 -37.92
N ASP A 339 0.84 -19.82 -38.12
CA ASP A 339 2.29 -19.91 -38.29
C ASP A 339 3.03 -19.00 -37.29
N LEU A 340 3.39 -19.58 -36.14
CA LEU A 340 4.12 -18.87 -35.08
C LEU A 340 5.54 -18.48 -35.52
N ASP A 341 6.15 -19.26 -36.42
CA ASP A 341 7.50 -19.01 -36.94
C ASP A 341 7.50 -17.73 -37.80
N ALA A 342 6.54 -17.61 -38.72
CA ALA A 342 6.32 -16.39 -39.50
C ALA A 342 5.98 -15.19 -38.61
N ASP A 343 5.19 -15.40 -37.55
CA ASP A 343 4.81 -14.34 -36.62
C ASP A 343 5.97 -13.79 -35.81
N LEU A 344 6.85 -14.66 -35.30
CA LEU A 344 8.07 -14.24 -34.61
C LEU A 344 9.05 -13.56 -35.59
N ALA A 345 9.20 -14.10 -36.80
CA ALA A 345 10.03 -13.49 -37.83
C ALA A 345 9.55 -12.07 -38.18
N ALA A 346 8.24 -11.86 -38.31
CA ALA A 346 7.65 -10.55 -38.52
C ALA A 346 7.83 -9.63 -37.30
N ALA A 347 7.68 -10.16 -36.09
CA ALA A 347 7.85 -9.40 -34.86
C ALA A 347 9.30 -8.86 -34.71
N ALA A 348 10.32 -9.66 -35.05
CA ALA A 348 11.72 -9.21 -35.02
C ALA A 348 12.05 -8.11 -36.04
N ARG A 349 11.30 -8.04 -37.16
CA ARG A 349 11.43 -6.96 -38.16
C ARG A 349 10.73 -5.67 -37.73
N THR A 350 9.96 -5.69 -36.64
CA THR A 350 9.27 -4.50 -36.12
C THR A 350 10.30 -3.52 -35.59
N ARG A 351 10.33 -2.32 -36.19
CA ARG A 351 11.24 -1.25 -35.74
C ARG A 351 10.81 -0.73 -34.37
N PRO A 352 11.74 -0.56 -33.42
CA PRO A 352 11.43 0.04 -32.13
C PRO A 352 10.79 1.42 -32.31
N ARG A 353 9.61 1.62 -31.74
CA ARG A 353 8.93 2.91 -31.70
C ARG A 353 9.60 3.82 -30.67
N PRO A 354 9.73 5.13 -30.95
CA PRO A 354 10.19 6.08 -29.96
C PRO A 354 9.18 6.14 -28.80
N PRO A 355 9.65 6.31 -27.54
CA PRO A 355 8.77 6.33 -26.39
C PRO A 355 7.76 7.48 -26.47
N SER A 356 6.53 7.20 -26.06
CA SER A 356 5.42 8.15 -26.04
C SER A 356 5.76 9.35 -25.13
N GLY A 357 5.83 10.56 -25.68
CA GLY A 357 6.05 11.80 -24.93
C GLY A 357 7.40 12.51 -25.12
N VAL A 358 8.22 12.08 -26.09
CA VAL A 358 9.41 12.84 -26.52
C VAL A 358 9.00 13.83 -27.63
N LEU A 359 8.90 15.12 -27.29
CA LEU A 359 8.74 16.19 -28.28
C LEU A 359 10.05 16.34 -29.08
N ARG A 360 9.99 16.19 -30.40
CA ARG A 360 11.07 16.59 -31.32
C ARG A 360 11.03 18.10 -31.51
N ARG A 361 12.11 18.80 -31.15
CA ARG A 361 12.40 20.16 -31.65
C ARG A 361 13.80 20.14 -32.26
N GLY A 362 13.90 20.33 -33.58
CA GLY A 362 15.17 20.63 -34.25
C GLY A 362 16.18 19.47 -34.46
N GLY A 363 15.74 18.23 -34.67
CA GLY A 363 16.62 17.17 -35.20
C GLY A 363 17.58 16.48 -34.22
N GLU A 364 17.80 16.99 -33.01
CA GLU A 364 18.65 16.33 -32.00
C GLU A 364 17.86 15.47 -31.00
N LEU A 365 18.36 14.26 -30.76
CA LEU A 365 17.91 13.34 -29.71
C LEU A 365 18.54 13.77 -28.38
N LEU A 366 17.80 14.54 -27.58
CA LEU A 366 18.19 14.79 -26.19
C LEU A 366 18.12 13.48 -25.39
N PRO A 367 19.21 13.03 -24.73
CA PRO A 367 19.13 11.88 -23.85
C PRO A 367 18.13 12.20 -22.75
N ALA A 368 17.17 11.30 -22.53
CA ALA A 368 16.36 11.31 -21.33
C ALA A 368 17.31 11.06 -20.15
N VAL A 369 17.86 12.16 -19.61
CA VAL A 369 18.66 12.20 -18.40
C VAL A 369 18.03 11.25 -17.40
N ALA A 370 18.84 10.31 -16.92
CA ALA A 370 18.49 9.42 -15.85
C ALA A 370 17.78 10.24 -14.77
N ARG A 371 16.48 10.02 -14.62
CA ARG A 371 15.70 10.63 -13.54
C ARG A 371 16.13 9.98 -12.23
N THR A 372 17.28 10.39 -11.69
CA THR A 372 17.34 10.81 -10.30
C THR A 372 16.14 11.72 -10.06
N GLU A 373 15.48 11.55 -8.91
CA GLU A 373 14.22 12.20 -8.56
C GLU A 373 14.16 13.63 -9.12
N PRO A 374 13.08 14.00 -9.84
CA PRO A 374 13.05 15.29 -10.49
C PRO A 374 13.17 16.36 -9.41
N ASP A 375 14.21 17.18 -9.50
CA ASP A 375 14.22 18.50 -8.90
C ASP A 375 13.12 19.30 -9.61
N THR A 376 11.90 19.18 -9.07
CA THR A 376 10.66 19.69 -9.65
C THR A 376 10.53 21.18 -9.40
N GLY A 377 11.49 22.03 -9.80
CA GLY A 377 11.29 23.49 -9.82
C GLY A 377 10.60 24.06 -8.57
N GLY A 378 11.06 23.66 -7.38
CA GLY A 378 10.46 24.08 -6.11
C GLY A 378 9.17 23.37 -5.69
N PHE A 379 8.79 22.24 -6.28
CA PHE A 379 7.63 21.43 -5.87
C PHE A 379 8.07 20.05 -5.37
N SER A 380 7.28 19.40 -4.51
CA SER A 380 7.46 18.00 -4.13
C SER A 380 6.10 17.33 -3.89
N ARG A 381 5.98 16.00 -4.02
CA ARG A 381 4.69 15.30 -3.82
C ARG A 381 4.42 15.16 -2.32
N VAL A 382 3.17 15.37 -1.91
CA VAL A 382 2.73 15.07 -0.53
C VAL A 382 2.79 13.55 -0.30
N ARG A 383 3.49 13.11 0.75
CA ARG A 383 3.62 11.68 1.06
C ARG A 383 2.31 11.15 1.64
N ALA A 384 2.10 9.83 1.55
CA ALA A 384 0.87 9.21 2.07
C ALA A 384 0.64 9.46 3.57
N PRO A 385 1.67 9.36 4.45
CA PRO A 385 1.53 9.74 5.87
C PRO A 385 1.13 11.20 6.08
N ASP A 386 1.58 12.11 5.22
CA ASP A 386 1.26 13.55 5.33
C ASP A 386 -0.16 13.83 4.84
N ALA A 387 -0.55 13.19 3.73
CA ALA A 387 -1.89 13.29 3.15
C ALA A 387 -2.98 12.75 4.09
N LEU A 388 -2.65 11.78 4.95
CA LEU A 388 -3.55 11.28 6.00
C LEU A 388 -4.18 12.44 6.79
N PHE A 389 -3.36 13.37 7.27
CA PHE A 389 -3.83 14.47 8.11
C PHE A 389 -4.59 15.54 7.32
N LEU A 390 -4.30 15.71 6.03
CA LEU A 390 -5.13 16.55 5.14
C LEU A 390 -6.52 15.93 4.95
N HIS A 391 -6.60 14.62 4.83
CA HIS A 391 -7.85 13.88 4.62
C HIS A 391 -8.67 13.67 5.90
N ALA A 392 -7.99 13.54 7.04
CA ALA A 392 -8.60 13.46 8.36
C ALA A 392 -9.09 14.84 8.86
N SER A 393 -8.63 15.94 8.25
CA SER A 393 -9.04 17.28 8.62
C SER A 393 -10.53 17.51 8.32
N THR A 394 -11.23 18.09 9.31
CA THR A 394 -12.63 18.52 9.27
C THR A 394 -12.75 19.89 9.94
N ALA A 395 -13.89 20.56 9.78
CA ALA A 395 -14.14 21.83 10.47
C ALA A 395 -14.09 21.70 12.01
N ALA A 396 -14.52 20.56 12.56
CA ALA A 396 -14.44 20.28 14.00
C ALA A 396 -13.04 19.84 14.43
N VAL A 397 -12.30 19.15 13.55
CA VAL A 397 -10.99 18.57 13.86
C VAL A 397 -9.98 18.98 12.78
N PRO A 398 -9.40 20.20 12.86
CA PRO A 398 -8.57 20.77 11.79
C PRO A 398 -7.18 20.15 11.61
N GLN A 399 -6.83 19.11 12.39
CA GLN A 399 -5.53 18.42 12.34
C GLN A 399 -4.31 19.38 12.51
N GLN A 400 -4.39 20.25 13.51
CA GLN A 400 -3.32 21.16 13.90
C GLN A 400 -2.58 20.66 15.15
N VAL A 401 -1.25 20.65 15.06
CA VAL A 401 -0.30 20.33 16.15
C VAL A 401 0.45 21.59 16.55
N GLY A 402 1.12 21.58 17.69
CA GLY A 402 1.93 22.72 18.07
C GLY A 402 2.56 22.60 19.45
N ALA A 403 3.00 23.75 19.98
CA ALA A 403 3.56 23.83 21.31
C ALA A 403 3.29 25.20 21.95
N ARG A 404 3.09 25.19 23.26
CA ARG A 404 3.23 26.35 24.14
C ARG A 404 4.64 26.35 24.71
N ILE A 405 5.43 27.39 24.43
CA ILE A 405 6.82 27.53 24.89
C ILE A 405 6.88 28.68 25.90
N THR A 406 7.22 28.39 27.15
CA THR A 406 7.39 29.42 28.19
C THR A 406 8.85 29.86 28.24
N VAL A 407 9.06 31.17 28.19
CA VAL A 407 10.36 31.83 28.24
C VAL A 407 10.40 32.75 29.45
N ALA A 408 11.36 32.53 30.34
CA ALA A 408 11.66 33.40 31.47
C ALA A 408 12.82 34.34 31.13
N ASP A 409 12.92 35.47 31.83
CA ASP A 409 14.06 36.40 31.76
C ASP A 409 14.34 36.98 30.36
N ALA A 410 13.30 37.10 29.52
CA ALA A 410 13.41 37.67 28.19
C ALA A 410 13.02 39.17 28.17
N PRO A 411 13.50 39.95 27.18
CA PRO A 411 13.09 41.34 27.02
C PRO A 411 11.56 41.49 26.90
N ALA A 412 10.98 42.50 27.54
CA ALA A 412 9.54 42.73 27.57
C ALA A 412 8.95 43.01 26.17
N ASP A 413 9.64 43.82 25.37
CA ASP A 413 9.11 44.40 24.13
C ASP A 413 9.71 43.83 22.83
N GLY A 414 9.05 44.17 21.72
CA GLY A 414 9.54 43.89 20.36
C GLY A 414 9.44 42.44 19.91
N TRP A 415 8.67 41.60 20.61
CA TRP A 415 8.53 40.17 20.31
C TRP A 415 8.05 39.87 18.88
N PRO A 416 6.97 40.48 18.35
CA PRO A 416 6.53 40.21 16.99
C PRO A 416 7.61 40.55 15.94
N ALA A 417 8.30 41.68 16.09
CA ALA A 417 9.37 42.09 15.19
C ALA A 417 10.59 41.14 15.26
N ALA A 418 10.96 40.70 16.45
CA ALA A 418 12.05 39.76 16.66
C ALA A 418 11.73 38.39 16.05
N LEU A 419 10.53 37.85 16.28
CA LEU A 419 10.07 36.62 15.65
C LEU A 419 10.06 36.75 14.12
N ALA A 420 9.57 37.88 13.59
CA ALA A 420 9.58 38.12 12.15
C ALA A 420 11.00 38.14 11.55
N ALA A 421 11.98 38.69 12.28
CA ALA A 421 13.39 38.63 11.90
C ALA A 421 13.93 37.19 11.90
N LEU A 422 13.59 36.37 12.91
CA LEU A 422 13.94 34.95 12.95
C LEU A 422 13.34 34.16 11.78
N VAL A 423 12.07 34.44 11.43
CA VAL A 423 11.42 33.83 10.26
C VAL A 423 12.21 34.14 8.98
N ARG A 424 12.55 35.41 8.72
CA ARG A 424 13.34 35.80 7.54
C ARG A 424 14.70 35.10 7.50
N ALA A 425 15.39 35.04 8.63
CA ALA A 425 16.74 34.52 8.69
C ALA A 425 16.81 32.98 8.61
N ARG A 426 15.84 32.27 9.20
CA ARG A 426 15.97 30.84 9.50
C ARG A 426 14.92 29.94 8.85
N ALA A 427 13.72 30.45 8.56
CA ALA A 427 12.69 29.65 7.88
C ALA A 427 13.11 29.16 6.48
N PRO A 428 13.86 29.92 5.65
CA PRO A 428 14.37 29.45 4.35
C PRO A 428 15.15 28.13 4.41
N GLN A 429 15.94 27.96 5.49
CA GLN A 429 16.80 26.80 5.72
C GLN A 429 16.08 25.67 6.47
N ASN A 430 14.85 25.94 6.93
CA ASN A 430 14.01 24.99 7.63
C ASN A 430 13.09 24.30 6.62
N THR A 431 13.49 23.11 6.21
CA THR A 431 12.78 22.28 5.23
C THR A 431 11.35 21.92 5.65
N LEU A 432 11.00 22.00 6.94
CA LEU A 432 9.62 21.85 7.40
C LEU A 432 8.81 23.13 7.13
N LEU A 433 9.33 24.28 7.52
CA LEU A 433 8.62 25.57 7.54
C LEU A 433 8.63 26.31 6.19
N ASN A 434 9.49 25.91 5.25
CA ASN A 434 9.54 26.48 3.90
C ASN A 434 8.63 25.77 2.90
N ARG A 435 7.73 24.87 3.33
CA ARG A 435 6.80 24.15 2.46
C ARG A 435 5.37 24.64 2.66
N VAL A 436 4.70 24.89 1.54
CA VAL A 436 3.30 25.31 1.46
C VAL A 436 2.52 24.31 0.64
N LEU A 437 1.31 23.94 1.08
CA LEU A 437 0.44 23.07 0.30
C LEU A 437 -0.08 23.83 -0.94
N GLU A 438 0.05 23.23 -2.12
CA GLU A 438 -0.60 23.75 -3.31
C GLU A 438 -2.12 23.53 -3.25
N PRO A 439 -2.94 24.50 -3.69
CA PRO A 439 -4.39 24.33 -3.79
C PRO A 439 -4.74 23.05 -4.53
N ALA A 440 -5.61 22.24 -3.93
CA ALA A 440 -6.04 20.98 -4.51
C ALA A 440 -6.73 21.23 -5.86
N ARG A 441 -6.30 20.49 -6.90
CA ARG A 441 -6.94 20.52 -8.22
C ARG A 441 -7.52 19.14 -8.53
N PRO A 442 -8.77 19.05 -9.01
CA PRO A 442 -9.38 17.77 -9.39
C PRO A 442 -8.46 16.96 -10.31
N GLY A 443 -8.29 15.67 -10.01
CA GLY A 443 -7.47 14.75 -10.79
C GLY A 443 -5.94 14.91 -10.65
N ARG A 444 -5.43 15.90 -9.92
CA ARG A 444 -3.99 16.06 -9.65
C ARG A 444 -3.63 15.61 -8.24
N PRO A 445 -2.46 14.95 -8.04
CA PRO A 445 -1.99 14.61 -6.70
C PRO A 445 -1.63 15.87 -5.92
N LEU A 446 -1.82 15.83 -4.60
CA LEU A 446 -1.39 16.90 -3.69
C LEU A 446 0.13 17.11 -3.77
N ARG A 447 0.55 18.37 -3.77
CA ARG A 447 1.95 18.78 -3.87
C ARG A 447 2.27 19.83 -2.82
N TRP A 448 3.49 19.76 -2.30
CA TRP A 448 4.15 20.85 -1.62
C TRP A 448 4.81 21.77 -2.65
N ARG A 449 4.76 23.06 -2.40
CA ARG A 449 5.63 24.07 -3.02
C ARG A 449 6.59 24.59 -1.96
N HIS A 450 7.86 24.63 -2.30
CA HIS A 450 8.93 25.21 -1.50
C HIS A 450 8.96 26.72 -1.73
N VAL A 451 8.94 27.47 -0.64
CA VAL A 451 8.96 28.93 -0.60
C VAL A 451 10.34 29.35 -0.09
N PRO A 452 11.24 29.87 -0.95
CA PRO A 452 12.61 30.21 -0.56
C PRO A 452 12.67 31.27 0.55
N ALA A 453 11.70 32.19 0.60
CA ALA A 453 11.59 33.23 1.61
C ALA A 453 10.15 33.33 2.11
N PRO A 454 9.77 32.60 3.17
CA PRO A 454 8.44 32.71 3.78
C PRO A 454 8.19 34.14 4.29
N ASP A 455 7.03 34.71 3.96
CA ASP A 455 6.64 36.05 4.39
C ASP A 455 6.27 36.04 5.88
N PRO A 456 7.03 36.73 6.75
CA PRO A 456 6.77 36.75 8.19
C PRO A 456 5.39 37.28 8.56
N ALA A 457 4.81 38.19 7.77
CA ALA A 457 3.50 38.77 8.06
C ALA A 457 2.36 37.72 8.01
N ARG A 458 2.59 36.59 7.32
CA ARG A 458 1.66 35.45 7.27
C ARG A 458 1.84 34.48 8.43
N HIS A 459 2.98 34.52 9.11
CA HIS A 459 3.38 33.51 10.08
C HIS A 459 3.50 34.06 11.52
N VAL A 460 3.62 35.37 11.70
CA VAL A 460 3.75 36.00 13.03
C VAL A 460 2.63 37.01 13.21
N ARG A 461 1.79 36.80 14.24
CA ARG A 461 0.75 37.77 14.58
C ARG A 461 1.38 39.05 15.17
N PRO A 462 0.89 40.24 14.79
CA PRO A 462 1.54 41.50 15.14
C PRO A 462 1.33 41.94 16.59
N THR A 463 0.38 41.33 17.31
CA THR A 463 0.01 41.69 18.68
C THR A 463 0.68 40.78 19.70
N VAL A 464 0.86 41.29 20.92
CA VAL A 464 1.23 40.49 22.11
C VAL A 464 0.01 40.48 23.02
N TRP A 465 -0.48 39.30 23.38
CA TRP A 465 -1.61 39.18 24.29
C TRP A 465 -1.17 39.35 25.74
N ARG A 466 -1.95 40.09 26.53
CA ARG A 466 -1.74 40.23 27.96
C ARG A 466 -2.50 39.14 28.71
N LEU A 467 -1.80 38.42 29.58
CA LEU A 467 -2.38 37.45 30.50
C LEU A 467 -2.58 38.08 31.87
N GLY A 468 -3.67 37.71 32.55
CA GLY A 468 -3.95 38.18 33.90
C GLY A 468 -5.41 37.92 34.29
N PRO A 469 -5.72 37.83 35.59
CA PRO A 469 -7.09 37.61 36.07
C PRO A 469 -7.98 38.86 35.98
N ASP A 470 -7.41 40.02 35.64
CA ASP A 470 -8.08 41.31 35.55
C ASP A 470 -8.84 41.49 34.22
N SER A 471 -9.88 42.33 34.22
CA SER A 471 -10.68 42.61 33.02
C SER A 471 -9.92 43.31 31.90
N ALA A 472 -8.72 43.84 32.19
CA ALA A 472 -7.82 44.45 31.21
C ALA A 472 -6.91 43.44 30.49
N ALA A 473 -6.87 42.18 30.93
CA ALA A 473 -6.15 41.11 30.23
C ALA A 473 -6.96 40.57 29.05
N ASP A 474 -6.26 40.17 27.99
CA ASP A 474 -6.90 39.52 26.83
C ASP A 474 -7.40 38.12 27.20
N PHE A 475 -6.67 37.42 28.08
CA PHE A 475 -7.01 36.08 28.56
C PHE A 475 -6.67 35.92 30.05
N PRO A 476 -7.49 35.15 30.80
CA PRO A 476 -7.29 34.93 32.23
C PRO A 476 -5.99 34.17 32.55
N ASP A 477 -5.60 33.25 31.66
CA ASP A 477 -4.41 32.42 31.81
C ASP A 477 -3.89 31.96 30.43
N VAL A 478 -2.73 31.30 30.44
CA VAL A 478 -2.08 30.82 29.22
C VAL A 478 -2.82 29.66 28.54
N ASP A 479 -3.60 28.86 29.27
CA ASP A 479 -4.36 27.74 28.72
C ASP A 479 -5.59 28.27 27.94
N ALA A 480 -6.22 29.34 28.43
CA ALA A 480 -7.27 30.09 27.72
C ALA A 480 -6.73 30.74 26.44
N ALA A 481 -5.58 31.41 26.51
CA ALA A 481 -4.91 31.97 25.34
C ALA A 481 -4.52 30.88 24.32
N THR A 482 -4.01 29.74 24.79
CA THR A 482 -3.69 28.59 23.94
C THR A 482 -4.95 28.00 23.31
N THR A 483 -6.05 27.92 24.05
CA THR A 483 -7.34 27.45 23.52
C THR A 483 -7.83 28.36 22.41
N ALA A 484 -7.80 29.68 22.62
CA ALA A 484 -8.22 30.68 21.64
C ALA A 484 -7.34 30.68 20.37
N PHE A 485 -6.01 30.60 20.51
CA PHE A 485 -5.08 30.57 19.37
C PHE A 485 -5.31 29.39 18.42
N PHE A 486 -5.81 28.27 18.97
CA PHE A 486 -6.13 27.06 18.22
C PHE A 486 -7.65 26.85 18.04
N ALA A 487 -8.48 27.88 18.23
CA ALA A 487 -9.91 27.81 17.98
C ALA A 487 -10.20 27.77 16.46
N ASP A 488 -9.54 28.65 15.70
CA ASP A 488 -9.66 28.70 14.25
C ASP A 488 -8.80 27.63 13.58
N ALA A 489 -9.33 27.04 12.50
CA ALA A 489 -8.59 26.12 11.66
C ALA A 489 -7.45 26.84 10.93
N LEU A 490 -6.23 26.34 11.10
CA LEU A 490 -5.07 26.83 10.35
C LEU A 490 -5.20 26.48 8.87
N ASP A 491 -5.09 27.48 7.99
CA ASP A 491 -5.06 27.27 6.54
C ASP A 491 -3.82 26.41 6.16
N PRO A 492 -4.00 25.22 5.56
CA PRO A 492 -2.88 24.37 5.13
C PRO A 492 -1.95 25.02 4.09
N THR A 493 -2.42 26.06 3.40
CA THR A 493 -1.62 26.86 2.45
C THR A 493 -0.75 27.91 3.15
N VAL A 494 -1.03 28.23 4.42
CA VAL A 494 -0.11 28.97 5.31
C VAL A 494 0.78 27.97 6.05
N GLY A 495 0.19 26.89 6.55
CA GLY A 495 0.88 25.73 7.10
C GLY A 495 1.36 25.89 8.56
N TRP A 496 1.71 27.10 9.01
CA TRP A 496 2.12 27.37 10.40
C TRP A 496 2.04 28.84 10.80
N GLU A 497 1.84 29.12 12.10
CA GLU A 497 1.75 30.45 12.69
C GLU A 497 2.32 30.52 14.12
N LEU A 498 2.68 31.72 14.54
CA LEU A 498 3.22 32.09 15.85
C LEU A 498 2.41 33.25 16.45
N GLN A 499 2.17 33.17 17.76
CA GLN A 499 1.58 34.23 18.59
C GLN A 499 2.37 34.33 19.90
N VAL A 500 2.43 35.52 20.48
CA VAL A 500 3.08 35.73 21.78
C VAL A 500 2.05 36.20 22.80
N ALA A 501 2.12 35.65 24.00
CA ALA A 501 1.42 36.15 25.17
C ALA A 501 2.43 36.52 26.26
N HIS A 502 2.13 37.52 27.06
CA HIS A 502 2.97 37.99 28.15
C HIS A 502 2.19 37.92 29.46
N ASP A 503 2.79 37.32 30.48
CA ASP A 503 2.31 37.33 31.86
C ASP A 503 3.14 38.36 32.66
N PRO A 504 2.58 39.56 32.94
CA PRO A 504 3.27 40.59 33.69
C PRO A 504 3.55 40.21 35.14
N ALA A 505 2.70 39.37 35.76
CA ALA A 505 2.84 39.00 37.16
C ALA A 505 3.98 38.00 37.36
N ALA A 506 4.12 37.05 36.44
CA ALA A 506 5.22 36.09 36.44
C ALA A 506 6.50 36.63 35.76
N GLY A 507 6.41 37.73 35.00
CA GLY A 507 7.51 38.25 34.19
C GLY A 507 7.93 37.28 33.08
N THR A 508 6.98 36.50 32.54
CA THR A 508 7.26 35.47 31.53
C THR A 508 6.55 35.73 30.21
N HIS A 509 7.10 35.18 29.13
CA HIS A 509 6.49 35.22 27.80
C HIS A 509 6.18 33.80 27.34
N HIS A 510 5.06 33.65 26.64
CA HIS A 510 4.64 32.40 26.04
C HIS A 510 4.58 32.54 24.53
N VAL A 511 5.44 31.79 23.83
CA VAL A 511 5.37 31.66 22.38
C VAL A 511 4.45 30.47 22.05
N LEU A 512 3.30 30.78 21.47
CA LEU A 512 2.32 29.82 20.99
C LEU A 512 2.61 29.53 19.52
N ALA A 513 2.92 28.29 19.19
CA ALA A 513 3.20 27.86 17.83
C ALA A 513 2.17 26.82 17.39
N ARG A 514 1.52 27.05 16.25
CA ARG A 514 0.61 26.09 15.60
C ARG A 514 1.11 25.74 14.21
N VAL A 515 1.04 24.46 13.86
CA VAL A 515 1.53 23.89 12.60
C VAL A 515 0.50 22.86 12.11
N HIS A 516 0.22 22.84 10.82
CA HIS A 516 -0.65 21.83 10.25
C HIS A 516 0.07 20.46 10.28
N HIS A 517 -0.59 19.41 10.79
CA HIS A 517 0.06 18.11 11.06
C HIS A 517 0.61 17.43 9.79
N ALA A 518 0.09 17.79 8.61
CA ALA A 518 0.65 17.33 7.33
C ALA A 518 2.12 17.74 7.09
N LEU A 519 2.62 18.82 7.71
CA LEU A 519 4.01 19.27 7.52
C LEU A 519 5.02 18.36 8.24
N GLY A 520 4.62 17.74 9.35
CA GLY A 520 5.48 16.84 10.11
C GLY A 520 4.81 16.32 11.38
N ASP A 521 5.41 15.27 11.94
CA ASP A 521 4.99 14.72 13.22
C ASP A 521 5.50 15.57 14.39
N GLY A 522 5.06 15.25 15.61
CA GLY A 522 5.42 16.03 16.81
C GLY A 522 6.93 16.22 17.01
N LEU A 523 7.76 15.26 16.59
CA LEU A 523 9.22 15.39 16.71
C LEU A 523 9.78 16.31 15.62
N ALA A 524 9.34 16.16 14.37
CA ALA A 524 9.74 17.02 13.27
C ALA A 524 9.33 18.49 13.53
N VAL A 525 8.12 18.69 14.05
CA VAL A 525 7.63 20.02 14.47
C VAL A 525 8.48 20.58 15.60
N THR A 526 8.78 19.79 16.63
CA THR A 526 9.63 20.24 17.74
C THR A 526 11.04 20.65 17.27
N ASP A 527 11.70 19.83 16.43
CA ASP A 527 13.02 20.16 15.88
C ASP A 527 12.95 21.41 14.99
N GLY A 528 11.90 21.53 14.18
CA GLY A 528 11.64 22.69 13.33
C GLY A 528 11.48 23.98 14.13
N LEU A 529 10.69 23.95 15.20
CA LEU A 529 10.49 25.10 16.08
C LEU A 529 11.76 25.47 16.86
N ILE A 530 12.52 24.48 17.34
CA ILE A 530 13.82 24.73 18.00
C ILE A 530 14.77 25.47 17.05
N ARG A 531 14.94 24.97 15.82
CA ARG A 531 15.81 25.61 14.81
C ARG A 531 15.36 27.02 14.44
N LEU A 532 14.05 27.27 14.44
CA LEU A 532 13.51 28.59 14.15
C LEU A 532 13.79 29.55 15.31
N LEU A 533 13.41 29.15 16.53
CA LEU A 533 13.20 30.07 17.65
C LEU A 533 14.42 30.22 18.56
N THR A 534 15.27 29.22 18.69
CA THR A 534 16.34 29.22 19.73
C THR A 534 17.60 29.96 19.32
N ASP A 535 18.21 30.71 20.22
CA ASP A 535 19.46 31.45 19.98
C ASP A 535 20.65 30.49 19.85
N ASP A 536 20.63 29.44 20.67
CA ASP A 536 21.60 28.38 20.70
C ASP A 536 21.46 27.54 19.42
N GLY A 537 22.24 27.89 18.40
CA GLY A 537 22.29 27.23 17.09
C GLY A 537 22.70 25.76 17.20
N ALA A 538 21.81 24.92 17.69
CA ALA A 538 22.05 23.51 17.84
C ALA A 538 20.70 22.78 17.90
N GLY A 539 20.48 21.89 16.95
CA GLY A 539 19.40 20.91 17.05
C GLY A 539 19.57 20.04 18.30
N THR A 540 18.49 19.37 18.70
CA THR A 540 18.51 18.27 19.67
C THR A 540 19.70 17.34 19.37
N PRO A 541 20.51 16.89 20.37
CA PRO A 541 21.69 16.07 20.10
C PRO A 541 21.34 14.90 19.19
N ALA A 542 21.87 14.93 17.96
CA ALA A 542 21.81 13.78 17.09
C ALA A 542 22.56 12.64 17.78
N ALA A 543 21.95 11.45 17.81
CA ALA A 543 22.70 10.24 18.09
C ALA A 543 23.97 10.27 17.22
N ARG A 544 25.13 10.07 17.87
CA ARG A 544 26.46 10.03 17.24
C ARG A 544 26.40 9.39 15.86
N ARG A 545 26.93 10.10 14.85
CA ARG A 545 27.19 9.55 13.52
C ARG A 545 28.07 8.33 13.70
N SER A 546 27.50 7.14 13.57
CA SER A 546 28.27 5.95 13.25
C SER A 546 28.49 5.94 11.75
N ALA A 547 29.74 5.78 11.32
CA ALA A 547 30.10 5.55 9.93
C ALA A 547 29.36 4.32 9.37
N ALA A 548 29.26 4.33 8.04
CA ALA A 548 28.47 3.46 7.19
C ALA A 548 28.52 1.95 7.48
N THR A 549 27.36 1.29 7.31
CA THR A 549 27.06 -0.05 6.75
C THR A 549 25.51 -0.11 6.73
N ASP A 550 24.73 -0.48 5.71
CA ASP A 550 24.95 -1.43 4.63
C ASP A 550 23.83 -1.32 3.58
N ALA A 551 24.18 -1.21 2.29
CA ALA A 551 23.26 -1.46 1.17
C ALA A 551 23.06 -2.98 0.91
N SER A 552 23.56 -3.82 1.81
CA SER A 552 23.56 -5.29 1.73
C SER A 552 22.96 -5.97 2.97
N ALA A 553 21.86 -5.44 3.54
CA ALA A 553 21.14 -6.16 4.60
C ALA A 553 20.82 -7.61 4.14
N PRO A 554 21.28 -8.65 4.87
CA PRO A 554 21.18 -10.04 4.45
C PRO A 554 19.72 -10.46 4.24
N ARG A 555 19.49 -11.41 3.33
CA ARG A 555 18.14 -11.88 2.92
C ARG A 555 17.24 -12.28 4.09
N THR A 556 17.82 -12.77 5.18
CA THR A 556 17.14 -13.13 6.44
C THR A 556 16.54 -11.91 7.13
N ALA A 557 17.20 -10.75 7.12
CA ALA A 557 16.70 -9.51 7.72
C ALA A 557 15.50 -8.95 6.94
N ARG A 558 15.52 -9.04 5.59
CA ARG A 558 14.42 -8.58 4.73
C ARG A 558 13.19 -9.49 4.86
N LEU A 559 13.38 -10.80 4.96
CA LEU A 559 12.28 -11.76 5.16
C LEU A 559 11.63 -11.57 6.54
N ARG A 560 12.44 -11.40 7.59
CA ARG A 560 11.96 -11.07 8.94
C ARG A 560 11.14 -9.78 8.94
N HIS A 561 11.60 -8.73 8.26
CA HIS A 561 10.86 -7.47 8.14
C HIS A 561 9.51 -7.64 7.42
N GLY A 562 9.46 -8.38 6.31
CA GLY A 562 8.20 -8.66 5.61
C GLY A 562 7.20 -9.46 6.45
N LEU A 563 7.67 -10.44 7.21
CA LEU A 563 6.83 -11.17 8.18
C LEU A 563 6.33 -10.27 9.31
N THR A 564 7.17 -9.35 9.81
CA THR A 564 6.75 -8.35 10.81
C THR A 564 5.64 -7.45 10.27
N VAL A 565 5.76 -6.96 9.02
CA VAL A 565 4.71 -6.15 8.37
C VAL A 565 3.39 -6.94 8.27
N ALA A 566 3.44 -8.17 7.76
CA ALA A 566 2.24 -9.01 7.59
C ALA A 566 1.56 -9.33 8.93
N ARG A 567 2.35 -9.69 9.95
CA ARG A 567 1.85 -9.89 11.33
C ARG A 567 1.26 -8.61 11.91
N GLY A 568 1.88 -7.46 11.63
CA GLY A 568 1.38 -6.15 12.02
C GLY A 568 0.00 -5.84 11.44
N ILE A 569 -0.15 -6.00 10.11
CA ILE A 569 -1.43 -5.81 9.41
C ILE A 569 -2.48 -6.78 9.96
N ALA A 570 -2.15 -8.06 10.12
CA ALA A 570 -3.06 -9.05 10.68
C ALA A 570 -3.45 -8.70 12.13
N SER A 571 -2.50 -8.27 12.96
CA SER A 571 -2.77 -7.84 14.34
C SER A 571 -3.70 -6.63 14.38
N LEU A 572 -3.58 -5.68 13.45
CA LEU A 572 -4.48 -4.52 13.37
C LEU A 572 -5.87 -4.92 12.83
N ALA A 573 -5.92 -5.80 11.82
CA ALA A 573 -7.18 -6.25 11.21
C ALA A 573 -8.01 -7.16 12.13
N LEU A 574 -7.35 -8.00 12.94
CA LEU A 574 -8.00 -8.88 13.92
C LEU A 574 -8.45 -8.15 15.19
N GLN A 575 -8.04 -6.89 15.39
CA GLN A 575 -8.54 -6.10 16.50
C GLN A 575 -10.02 -5.79 16.29
N ARG A 576 -10.83 -6.15 17.28
CA ARG A 576 -12.23 -5.71 17.35
C ARG A 576 -12.29 -4.18 17.46
N PRO A 577 -13.35 -3.53 16.94
CA PRO A 577 -13.59 -2.10 17.18
C PRO A 577 -13.49 -1.75 18.67
N ALA A 578 -13.06 -0.52 18.98
CA ALA A 578 -12.74 -0.09 20.35
C ALA A 578 -13.92 -0.23 21.34
N GLY A 579 -15.16 -0.10 20.83
CA GLY A 579 -16.39 -0.23 21.61
C GLY A 579 -16.98 1.13 21.98
N ARG A 580 -17.91 1.13 22.95
CA ARG A 580 -18.49 2.37 23.51
C ARG A 580 -17.62 2.88 24.66
N SER A 581 -17.45 4.20 24.76
CA SER A 581 -16.71 4.87 25.82
C SER A 581 -17.22 6.31 25.97
N PRO A 582 -17.18 6.91 27.17
CA PRO A 582 -17.48 8.33 27.35
C PRO A 582 -16.43 9.24 26.69
N LEU A 583 -15.30 8.70 26.23
CA LEU A 583 -14.27 9.45 25.51
C LEU A 583 -14.55 9.61 24.01
N VAL A 584 -15.64 9.02 23.49
CA VAL A 584 -16.00 9.08 22.07
C VAL A 584 -17.41 9.61 21.87
N GLY A 585 -17.60 10.44 20.84
CA GLY A 585 -18.87 11.13 20.62
C GLY A 585 -18.96 11.78 19.24
N THR A 586 -19.74 12.85 19.15
CA THR A 586 -19.82 13.71 17.96
C THR A 586 -18.92 14.91 18.19
N SER A 587 -17.90 15.07 17.35
CA SER A 587 -16.92 16.14 17.52
C SER A 587 -17.52 17.52 17.26
N ARG A 588 -17.11 18.52 18.05
CA ARG A 588 -17.44 19.93 17.86
C ARG A 588 -16.17 20.79 17.70
N PRO A 589 -16.27 21.96 17.05
CA PRO A 589 -15.14 22.89 16.94
C PRO A 589 -14.65 23.41 18.30
N ALA A 590 -13.44 23.97 18.30
CA ALA A 590 -12.81 24.64 19.43
C ALA A 590 -12.63 23.80 20.72
N PRO A 591 -11.90 22.67 20.66
CA PRO A 591 -11.58 21.90 21.87
C PRO A 591 -10.77 22.72 22.87
N ARG A 592 -11.04 22.53 24.16
CA ARG A 592 -10.27 23.16 25.25
C ARG A 592 -8.89 22.53 25.35
N ARG A 593 -7.88 23.36 25.61
CA ARG A 593 -6.48 22.96 25.73
C ARG A 593 -5.97 23.32 27.10
N LEU A 594 -5.40 22.34 27.79
CA LEU A 594 -4.88 22.45 29.14
C LEU A 594 -3.43 21.98 29.18
N SER A 595 -2.68 22.46 30.16
CA SER A 595 -1.31 21.98 30.38
C SER A 595 -1.03 21.62 31.84
N VAL A 596 -0.17 20.64 32.04
CA VAL A 596 0.24 20.12 33.35
C VAL A 596 1.75 19.99 33.38
N ILE A 597 2.39 20.60 34.36
CA ILE A 597 3.84 20.54 34.54
C ILE A 597 4.16 19.60 35.68
N LEU A 598 4.97 18.59 35.39
CA LEU A 598 5.39 17.58 36.36
C LEU A 598 6.89 17.70 36.62
N ASP A 599 7.33 17.31 37.82
CA ASP A 599 8.75 17.14 38.09
C ASP A 599 9.27 15.93 37.29
N GLY A 600 10.13 16.20 36.31
CA GLY A 600 10.74 15.16 35.50
C GLY A 600 11.67 14.24 36.30
N ALA A 601 12.21 14.69 37.43
CA ALA A 601 12.98 13.84 38.33
C ALA A 601 12.09 12.77 38.98
N GLU A 602 10.87 13.13 39.41
CA GLU A 602 9.88 12.18 39.94
C GLU A 602 9.49 11.13 38.90
N VAL A 603 9.15 11.55 37.68
CA VAL A 603 8.81 10.63 36.58
C VAL A 603 9.96 9.66 36.29
N ARG A 604 11.20 10.15 36.27
CA ARG A 604 12.39 9.30 36.08
C ARG A 604 12.64 8.37 37.26
N ARG A 605 12.44 8.82 38.50
CA ARG A 605 12.56 7.99 39.71
C ARG A 605 11.52 6.87 39.69
N ALA A 606 10.27 7.17 39.40
CA ALA A 606 9.19 6.19 39.28
C ALA A 606 9.48 5.14 38.18
N ALA A 607 10.01 5.59 37.04
CA ALA A 607 10.41 4.72 35.94
C ALA A 607 11.57 3.79 36.33
N ARG A 608 12.64 4.34 36.92
CA ARG A 608 13.82 3.57 37.37
C ARG A 608 13.47 2.55 38.45
N ALA A 609 12.65 2.94 39.42
CA ALA A 609 12.27 2.05 40.53
C ALA A 609 11.52 0.79 40.06
N ARG A 610 10.91 0.82 38.87
CA ARG A 610 10.19 -0.31 38.27
C ARG A 610 10.90 -0.91 37.07
N GLY A 611 12.10 -0.44 36.73
CA GLY A 611 12.85 -0.92 35.57
C GLY A 611 12.22 -0.59 34.22
N VAL A 612 11.28 0.36 34.14
CA VAL A 612 10.53 0.69 32.92
C VAL A 612 10.96 2.04 32.33
N GLY A 613 10.51 2.34 31.10
CA GLY A 613 10.70 3.65 30.47
C GLY A 613 9.73 4.72 30.99
N THR A 614 10.09 6.01 30.87
CA THR A 614 9.22 7.13 31.30
C THR A 614 7.88 7.18 30.53
N THR A 615 7.86 6.73 29.27
CA THR A 615 6.63 6.55 28.49
C THR A 615 5.63 5.62 29.17
N VAL A 616 6.10 4.51 29.76
CA VAL A 616 5.22 3.56 30.46
C VAL A 616 4.60 4.22 31.68
N VAL A 617 5.39 4.97 32.46
CA VAL A 617 4.92 5.67 33.66
C VAL A 617 3.88 6.73 33.30
N VAL A 618 4.12 7.55 32.27
CA VAL A 618 3.16 8.58 31.84
C VAL A 618 1.85 7.95 31.34
N LEU A 619 1.93 6.88 30.55
CA LEU A 619 0.73 6.16 30.07
C LEU A 619 -0.02 5.46 31.21
N ALA A 620 0.69 4.93 32.20
CA ALA A 620 0.08 4.37 33.39
C ALA A 620 -0.63 5.45 34.21
N ALA A 621 0.00 6.62 34.40
CA ALA A 621 -0.60 7.75 35.12
C ALA A 621 -1.87 8.25 34.43
N LEU A 622 -1.85 8.32 33.11
CA LEU A 622 -3.04 8.60 32.30
C LEU A 622 -4.11 7.52 32.54
N ALA A 623 -3.76 6.24 32.46
CA ALA A 623 -4.73 5.16 32.69
C ALA A 623 -5.33 5.18 34.11
N GLN A 624 -4.55 5.51 35.14
CA GLN A 624 -5.04 5.68 36.51
C GLN A 624 -6.00 6.88 36.61
N THR A 625 -5.65 8.01 35.98
CA THR A 625 -6.50 9.21 35.97
C THR A 625 -7.85 8.94 35.30
N LEU A 626 -7.82 8.26 34.14
CA LEU A 626 -9.04 7.88 33.43
C LEU A 626 -9.93 6.93 34.26
N HIS A 627 -9.31 6.00 34.99
CA HIS A 627 -10.01 5.07 35.89
C HIS A 627 -10.74 5.82 37.02
N GLU A 628 -10.07 6.78 37.66
CA GLU A 628 -10.62 7.49 38.82
C GLU A 628 -11.70 8.52 38.46
N GLN A 629 -11.62 9.13 37.27
CA GLN A 629 -12.37 10.37 36.99
C GLN A 629 -13.43 10.28 35.90
N LEU A 630 -13.32 9.35 34.94
CA LEU A 630 -14.12 9.40 33.72
C LEU A 630 -15.00 8.16 33.46
N GLY A 631 -15.13 7.24 34.43
CA GLY A 631 -16.01 6.08 34.31
C GLY A 631 -15.77 5.24 33.04
N VAL A 632 -14.52 5.18 32.59
CA VAL A 632 -14.15 4.54 31.31
C VAL A 632 -14.23 3.02 31.40
N PRO A 633 -14.35 2.30 30.27
CA PRO A 633 -14.31 0.83 30.27
C PRO A 633 -13.05 0.30 30.96
N ALA A 634 -13.07 -0.94 31.48
CA ALA A 634 -11.91 -1.54 32.13
C ALA A 634 -10.66 -1.65 31.21
N ARG A 635 -10.85 -1.55 29.90
CA ARG A 635 -9.80 -1.43 28.89
C ARG A 635 -10.11 -0.27 27.97
N THR A 636 -9.27 0.76 28.01
CA THR A 636 -9.41 1.93 27.15
C THR A 636 -8.35 1.92 26.07
N ARG A 637 -8.76 1.64 24.83
CA ARG A 637 -7.85 1.69 23.67
C ARG A 637 -7.32 3.10 23.38
N ALA A 638 -6.01 3.29 23.50
CA ALA A 638 -5.29 4.48 23.11
C ALA A 638 -4.48 4.24 21.83
N MET A 639 -4.48 5.21 20.91
CA MET A 639 -3.52 5.24 19.82
C MET A 639 -2.25 5.91 20.31
N VAL A 640 -1.14 5.17 20.31
CA VAL A 640 0.16 5.63 20.81
C VAL A 640 1.17 5.70 19.66
N PRO A 641 1.50 6.90 19.13
CA PRO A 641 2.59 7.07 18.19
C PRO A 641 3.92 6.67 18.84
N LEU A 642 4.68 5.81 18.18
CA LEU A 642 6.00 5.40 18.64
C LEU A 642 7.08 6.24 17.97
N THR A 643 7.84 6.96 18.77
CA THR A 643 9.10 7.58 18.33
C THR A 643 10.16 6.48 18.20
N THR A 644 10.25 5.86 17.02
CA THR A 644 11.26 4.80 16.80
C THR A 644 12.67 5.39 16.85
N ARG A 645 13.50 4.92 17.79
CA ARG A 645 14.97 5.06 17.74
C ARG A 645 15.54 4.12 16.67
N THR A 646 15.08 4.19 15.43
CA THR A 646 15.56 3.29 14.38
C THR A 646 16.90 3.77 13.84
N ARG A 647 17.92 2.92 14.04
CA ARG A 647 19.31 2.96 13.52
C ARG A 647 19.43 3.00 11.98
N ALA A 648 18.34 3.23 11.23
CA ALA A 648 18.23 2.87 9.81
C ALA A 648 17.89 4.04 8.85
N ALA A 649 18.17 5.30 9.21
CA ALA A 649 18.02 6.43 8.30
C ALA A 649 19.38 7.08 8.01
N THR A 650 20.14 6.49 7.09
CA THR A 650 21.25 7.15 6.40
C THR A 650 20.71 7.93 5.21
N GLY A 651 20.95 9.24 5.20
CA GLY A 651 20.45 10.19 4.21
C GLY A 651 19.85 11.40 4.91
N THR A 652 20.04 12.59 4.36
CA THR A 652 19.45 13.88 4.80
C THR A 652 18.12 13.68 5.54
N ARG A 653 18.01 14.21 6.77
CA ARG A 653 16.80 14.14 7.62
C ARG A 653 15.55 14.31 6.76
N ALA A 654 14.87 13.21 6.44
CA ALA A 654 13.75 13.26 5.52
C ALA A 654 12.55 13.93 6.21
N ASP A 655 12.11 15.08 5.68
CA ASP A 655 10.97 15.84 6.18
C ASP A 655 9.65 15.07 6.10
N GLY A 656 8.64 15.45 6.91
CA GLY A 656 7.29 14.86 6.92
C GLY A 656 7.03 13.89 8.09
N ASN A 657 5.84 13.28 8.09
CA ASN A 657 5.38 12.39 9.15
C ASN A 657 6.01 10.99 9.07
N ARG A 658 6.46 10.46 10.20
CA ARG A 658 6.81 9.04 10.37
C ARG A 658 5.76 8.35 11.23
N THR A 659 4.70 7.88 10.60
CA THR A 659 3.58 7.19 11.27
C THR A 659 3.93 5.75 11.61
N ALA A 660 4.58 5.58 12.76
CA ALA A 660 4.61 4.33 13.52
C ALA A 660 3.67 4.49 14.71
N ALA A 661 2.65 3.64 14.84
CA ALA A 661 1.70 3.70 15.95
C ALA A 661 1.36 2.31 16.46
N VAL A 662 1.02 2.24 17.75
CA VAL A 662 0.49 1.04 18.40
C VAL A 662 -0.90 1.35 18.93
N ALA A 663 -1.84 0.45 18.67
CA ALA A 663 -3.14 0.47 19.34
C ALA A 663 -2.99 -0.27 20.68
N LEU A 664 -3.00 0.50 21.76
CA LEU A 664 -2.70 0.03 23.11
C LEU A 664 -3.98 0.01 23.95
N ASP A 665 -4.42 -1.16 24.41
CA ASP A 665 -5.49 -1.25 25.41
C ASP A 665 -4.93 -0.86 26.79
N LEU A 666 -5.13 0.40 27.19
CA LEU A 666 -4.73 0.87 28.50
C LEU A 666 -5.54 0.15 29.58
N PRO A 667 -4.88 -0.37 30.63
CA PRO A 667 -5.56 -1.00 31.74
C PRO A 667 -6.21 0.10 32.58
N THR A 668 -7.52 0.27 32.48
CA THR A 668 -8.32 1.29 33.17
C THR A 668 -9.34 0.70 34.15
N GLY A 669 -9.27 -0.62 34.38
CA GLY A 669 -10.01 -1.31 35.44
C GLY A 669 -9.36 -1.16 36.83
N PRO A 670 -10.02 -1.68 37.88
CA PRO A 670 -9.49 -1.66 39.25
C PRO A 670 -8.22 -2.52 39.35
N MET A 671 -7.11 -1.92 39.79
CA MET A 671 -5.83 -2.58 40.07
C MET A 671 -4.88 -1.63 40.82
N SER A 672 -3.82 -2.19 41.43
CA SER A 672 -2.79 -1.38 42.07
C SER A 672 -2.02 -0.52 41.04
N PRO A 673 -1.47 0.65 41.45
CA PRO A 673 -0.63 1.45 40.56
C PRO A 673 0.58 0.70 40.02
N ALA A 674 1.17 -0.21 40.81
CA ALA A 674 2.30 -1.03 40.40
C ALA A 674 1.91 -2.02 39.29
N ASP A 675 0.78 -2.72 39.46
CA ASP A 675 0.27 -3.65 38.45
C ASP A 675 -0.12 -2.93 37.16
N ARG A 676 -0.64 -1.70 37.28
CA ARG A 676 -1.00 -0.87 36.12
C ARG A 676 0.23 -0.53 35.28
N VAL A 677 1.35 -0.14 35.91
CA VAL A 677 2.62 0.12 35.21
C VAL A 677 3.10 -1.14 34.48
N ALA A 678 3.12 -2.29 35.15
CA ALA A 678 3.54 -3.56 34.55
C ALA A 678 2.59 -4.03 33.42
N ALA A 679 1.29 -3.75 33.54
CA ALA A 679 0.31 -4.07 32.51
C ALA A 679 0.49 -3.17 31.26
N VAL A 680 0.75 -1.87 31.44
CA VAL A 680 1.06 -0.94 30.34
C VAL A 680 2.34 -1.35 29.63
N GLU A 681 3.41 -1.69 30.37
CA GLU A 681 4.67 -2.15 29.77
C GLU A 681 4.46 -3.39 28.90
N ARG A 682 3.80 -4.42 29.45
CA ARG A 682 3.51 -5.65 28.71
C ARG A 682 2.64 -5.36 27.48
N ALA A 683 1.66 -4.48 27.58
CA ALA A 683 0.80 -4.11 26.46
C ALA A 683 1.58 -3.38 25.35
N LEU A 684 2.46 -2.46 25.70
CA LEU A 684 3.31 -1.72 24.76
C LEU A 684 4.33 -2.65 24.08
N ALA A 685 4.95 -3.56 24.84
CA ALA A 685 5.87 -4.57 24.34
C ALA A 685 5.17 -5.53 23.36
N ARG A 686 3.96 -6.01 23.69
CA ARG A 686 3.16 -6.86 22.80
C ARG A 686 2.82 -6.17 21.49
N GLY A 687 2.35 -4.92 21.53
CA GLY A 687 2.00 -4.16 20.34
C GLY A 687 3.20 -3.93 19.41
N SER A 688 4.36 -3.65 19.98
CA SER A 688 5.62 -3.50 19.23
C SER A 688 6.09 -4.84 18.64
N ALA A 689 6.09 -5.93 19.43
CA ALA A 689 6.51 -7.25 18.99
C ALA A 689 5.59 -7.86 17.92
N ALA A 690 4.31 -7.50 17.92
CA ALA A 690 3.34 -7.89 16.89
C ALA A 690 3.57 -7.21 15.54
N GLY A 691 4.50 -6.24 15.44
CA GLY A 691 4.78 -5.51 14.21
C GLY A 691 3.73 -4.47 13.83
N GLN A 692 2.88 -4.04 14.78
CA GLN A 692 1.86 -3.02 14.52
C GLN A 692 2.42 -1.71 13.94
N PRO A 693 3.60 -1.21 14.36
CA PRO A 693 4.20 -0.02 13.76
C PRO A 693 4.44 -0.17 12.25
N GLU A 694 5.06 -1.29 11.85
CA GLU A 694 5.32 -1.62 10.44
C GLU A 694 4.02 -1.89 9.67
N GLY A 695 3.06 -2.55 10.30
CA GLY A 695 1.74 -2.80 9.72
C GLY A 695 0.94 -1.53 9.47
N ALA A 696 0.89 -0.62 10.45
CA ALA A 696 0.23 0.67 10.33
C ALA A 696 0.87 1.53 9.22
N ALA A 697 2.20 1.58 9.17
CA ALA A 697 2.93 2.28 8.10
C ALA A 697 2.62 1.68 6.71
N ALA A 698 2.51 0.35 6.60
CA ALA A 698 2.15 -0.33 5.35
C ALA A 698 0.71 -0.06 4.91
N VAL A 699 -0.26 -0.06 5.85
CA VAL A 699 -1.65 0.31 5.56
C VAL A 699 -1.73 1.75 5.03
N LEU A 700 -1.05 2.69 5.69
CA LEU A 700 -1.02 4.09 5.26
C LEU A 700 -0.34 4.27 3.89
N ALA A 701 0.76 3.54 3.64
CA ALA A 701 1.41 3.53 2.34
C ALA A 701 0.48 3.00 1.24
N GLY A 702 -0.31 1.96 1.54
CA GLY A 702 -1.34 1.42 0.66
C GLY A 702 -2.46 2.40 0.36
N LEU A 703 -2.99 3.10 1.38
CA LEU A 703 -4.00 4.15 1.19
C LEU A 703 -3.49 5.26 0.26
N GLY A 704 -2.21 5.63 0.35
CA GLY A 704 -1.60 6.61 -0.54
C GLY A 704 -1.47 6.22 -2.01
N LEU A 705 -1.71 4.94 -2.35
CA LEU A 705 -1.80 4.47 -3.73
C LEU A 705 -3.19 4.70 -4.34
N LEU A 706 -4.21 4.94 -3.51
CA LEU A 706 -5.57 5.19 -3.97
C LEU A 706 -5.70 6.60 -4.59
N PRO A 707 -6.65 6.84 -5.49
CA PRO A 707 -6.98 8.18 -5.97
C PRO A 707 -7.56 9.08 -4.87
N GLY A 708 -7.29 10.39 -4.94
CA GLY A 708 -7.69 11.39 -3.93
C GLY A 708 -9.16 11.32 -3.47
N PRO A 709 -10.16 11.17 -4.35
CA PRO A 709 -11.56 11.07 -3.94
C PRO A 709 -11.87 9.85 -3.04
N LEU A 710 -11.09 8.78 -3.14
CA LEU A 710 -11.26 7.58 -2.31
C LEU A 710 -10.42 7.63 -1.02
N GLN A 711 -9.37 8.46 -0.98
CA GLN A 711 -8.51 8.58 0.20
C GLN A 711 -9.25 9.21 1.39
N ALA A 712 -9.94 10.34 1.17
CA ALA A 712 -10.64 11.06 2.24
C ALA A 712 -11.69 10.22 3.01
N PRO A 713 -12.68 9.58 2.37
CA PRO A 713 -13.67 8.79 3.09
C PRO A 713 -13.04 7.58 3.78
N LEU A 714 -12.03 6.95 3.16
CA LEU A 714 -11.40 5.75 3.72
C LEU A 714 -10.49 6.08 4.91
N VAL A 715 -9.78 7.21 4.87
CA VAL A 715 -9.02 7.75 6.02
C VAL A 715 -9.97 8.01 7.19
N ARG A 716 -11.09 8.69 6.96
CA ARG A 716 -12.09 8.97 8.01
C ARG A 716 -12.73 7.70 8.56
N LEU A 717 -12.85 6.65 7.75
CA LEU A 717 -13.32 5.35 8.21
C LEU A 717 -12.34 4.68 9.19
N VAL A 718 -11.03 4.76 8.93
CA VAL A 718 -9.99 4.04 9.70
C VAL A 718 -9.32 4.85 10.80
N TYR A 719 -9.42 6.19 10.75
CA TYR A 719 -8.81 7.11 11.70
C TYR A 719 -9.88 7.90 12.46
N GLY A 720 -10.38 7.31 13.55
CA GLY A 720 -11.42 7.92 14.38
C GLY A 720 -12.00 6.95 15.41
N ARG A 721 -13.11 7.35 16.04
CA ARG A 721 -13.75 6.68 17.20
C ARG A 721 -14.01 5.18 17.08
N ARG A 722 -14.05 4.62 15.87
CA ARG A 722 -14.25 3.19 15.64
C ARG A 722 -13.08 2.34 16.13
N PHE A 723 -11.85 2.88 16.09
CA PHE A 723 -10.62 2.11 16.31
C PHE A 723 -9.88 2.45 17.59
N PHE A 724 -10.11 3.61 18.20
CA PHE A 724 -9.50 4.01 19.47
C PHE A 724 -10.37 5.04 20.21
N HIS A 725 -10.20 5.13 21.52
CA HIS A 725 -10.94 6.03 22.41
C HIS A 725 -10.20 7.33 22.73
N LEU A 726 -8.87 7.33 22.64
CA LEU A 726 -8.03 8.53 22.85
C LEU A 726 -6.71 8.43 22.08
N ILE A 727 -6.02 9.55 21.97
CA ILE A 727 -4.65 9.64 21.44
C ILE A 727 -3.70 9.95 22.59
N ALA A 728 -2.59 9.22 22.71
CA ALA A 728 -1.57 9.48 23.72
C ALA A 728 -0.17 9.45 23.11
N SER A 729 0.57 10.56 23.18
CA SER A 729 1.94 10.66 22.63
C SER A 729 2.93 11.06 23.71
N VAL A 730 4.01 10.30 23.85
CA VAL A 730 5.13 10.67 24.74
C VAL A 730 6.37 10.88 23.90
N MET A 731 6.87 12.11 23.89
CA MET A 731 7.93 12.57 23.02
C MET A 731 9.21 12.90 23.83
N PRO A 732 10.39 12.62 23.26
CA PRO A 732 11.64 13.14 23.82
C PRO A 732 11.75 14.64 23.52
N GLY A 733 12.22 15.41 24.49
CA GLY A 733 12.56 16.83 24.29
C GLY A 733 14.00 17.14 24.69
N ALA A 734 14.33 18.44 24.75
CA ALA A 734 15.66 18.90 25.09
C ALA A 734 15.93 18.80 26.60
N ARG A 735 17.14 18.36 26.96
CA ARG A 735 17.60 18.31 28.36
C ARG A 735 18.51 19.46 28.75
N ARG A 736 19.16 20.08 27.76
CA ARG A 736 20.00 21.26 27.98
C ARG A 736 19.12 22.51 28.06
N PRO A 737 19.55 23.55 28.78
CA PRO A 737 18.93 24.86 28.69
C PRO A 737 19.03 25.35 27.24
N LEU A 738 17.96 25.99 26.77
CA LEU A 738 17.85 26.60 25.45
C LEU A 738 17.22 27.97 25.65
N HIS A 739 17.68 28.96 24.88
CA HIS A 739 17.22 30.35 25.04
C HIS A 739 16.51 30.88 23.80
N ILE A 740 15.62 31.85 24.01
CA ILE A 740 14.99 32.66 22.97
C ILE A 740 15.15 34.12 23.39
N ARG A 741 15.85 34.92 22.57
CA ARG A 741 16.18 36.31 22.88
C ARG A 741 16.89 36.48 24.23
N GLY A 742 17.80 35.57 24.57
CA GLY A 742 18.52 35.54 25.84
C GLY A 742 17.72 35.00 27.02
N GLY A 743 16.39 34.87 26.90
CA GLY A 743 15.54 34.30 27.95
C GLY A 743 15.51 32.77 27.93
N LEU A 744 15.46 32.13 29.08
CA LEU A 744 15.51 30.68 29.24
C LEU A 744 14.15 30.04 28.90
N ILE A 745 14.14 29.01 28.04
CA ILE A 745 12.96 28.17 27.84
C ILE A 745 12.80 27.23 29.04
N THR A 746 11.85 27.54 29.91
CA THR A 746 11.56 26.78 31.13
C THR A 746 10.63 25.58 30.87
N GLU A 747 9.66 25.75 29.97
CA GLU A 747 8.61 24.75 29.70
C GLU A 747 8.25 24.67 28.22
N VAL A 748 7.90 23.46 27.75
CA VAL A 748 7.34 23.24 26.42
C VAL A 748 6.18 22.24 26.49
N ALA A 749 4.95 22.73 26.51
CA ALA A 749 3.75 21.88 26.53
C ALA A 749 3.27 21.60 25.09
N PRO A 750 3.21 20.32 24.65
CA PRO A 750 2.81 19.99 23.29
C PRO A 750 1.28 20.08 23.13
N VAL A 751 0.82 20.58 21.98
CA VAL A 751 -0.60 20.60 21.61
C VAL A 751 -0.86 19.55 20.54
N LEU A 752 -1.76 18.60 20.83
CA LEU A 752 -2.11 17.50 19.92
C LEU A 752 -3.49 17.70 19.32
N PRO A 753 -3.72 17.30 18.06
CA PRO A 753 -5.04 17.25 17.49
C PRO A 753 -5.81 16.01 17.97
N LEU A 754 -7.13 16.12 17.87
CA LEU A 754 -8.03 15.00 18.04
C LEU A 754 -8.16 14.18 16.74
N ALA A 755 -8.90 13.08 16.80
CA ALA A 755 -9.45 12.42 15.63
C ALA A 755 -10.97 12.57 15.63
N ASP A 756 -11.62 12.39 14.48
CA ASP A 756 -13.07 12.55 14.40
C ASP A 756 -13.81 11.59 15.35
N GLY A 757 -14.67 12.17 16.17
CA GLY A 757 -15.41 11.50 17.24
C GLY A 757 -14.58 11.06 18.46
N VAL A 758 -13.30 11.42 18.54
CA VAL A 758 -12.42 11.12 19.70
C VAL A 758 -12.25 12.39 20.53
N GLY A 759 -12.68 12.34 21.79
CA GLY A 759 -12.80 13.52 22.64
C GLY A 759 -11.54 13.94 23.38
N VAL A 760 -10.50 13.09 23.47
CA VAL A 760 -9.30 13.38 24.28
C VAL A 760 -8.01 13.03 23.53
N ALA A 761 -7.04 13.95 23.56
CA ALA A 761 -5.65 13.71 23.19
C ALA A 761 -4.70 14.22 24.27
N VAL A 762 -3.70 13.41 24.62
CA VAL A 762 -2.70 13.75 25.66
C VAL A 762 -1.29 13.63 25.07
N GLY A 763 -0.52 14.70 25.15
CA GLY A 763 0.89 14.74 24.75
C GLY A 763 1.79 15.00 25.95
N ALA A 764 2.92 14.30 26.06
CA ALA A 764 3.94 14.58 27.06
C ALA A 764 5.29 14.83 26.38
N LEU A 765 5.98 15.89 26.78
CA LEU A 765 7.31 16.25 26.31
C LEU A 765 8.23 16.49 27.52
N HIS A 766 9.42 15.89 27.48
CA HIS A 766 10.41 16.09 28.55
C HIS A 766 11.28 17.30 28.23
N TRP A 767 11.23 18.35 29.04
CA TRP A 767 11.96 19.59 28.81
C TRP A 767 12.73 20.05 30.05
N GLY A 768 14.05 20.11 29.93
CA GLY A 768 14.92 20.46 31.06
C GLY A 768 14.66 19.58 32.29
N ARG A 769 14.21 20.18 33.38
CA ARG A 769 13.85 19.49 34.62
C ARG A 769 12.42 18.94 34.64
N HIS A 770 11.55 19.40 33.75
CA HIS A 770 10.11 19.12 33.77
C HIS A 770 9.69 18.03 32.77
N THR A 771 8.55 17.41 33.05
CA THR A 771 7.75 16.68 32.05
C THR A 771 6.48 17.47 31.83
N CYS A 772 6.40 18.16 30.69
CA CYS A 772 5.28 19.01 30.32
C CYS A 772 4.24 18.18 29.59
N ILE A 773 3.00 18.16 30.10
CA ILE A 773 1.87 17.46 29.49
C ILE A 773 0.93 18.51 28.91
N GLY A 774 0.50 18.33 27.66
CA GLY A 774 -0.62 19.06 27.07
C GLY A 774 -1.80 18.13 26.84
N ILE A 775 -3.00 18.64 27.09
CA ILE A 775 -4.25 17.91 27.03
C ILE A 775 -5.20 18.69 26.11
N THR A 776 -5.66 18.06 25.05
CA THR A 776 -6.71 18.61 24.17
C THR A 776 -7.99 17.83 24.44
N VAL A 777 -9.08 18.53 24.77
CA VAL A 777 -10.37 17.91 25.06
C VAL A 777 -11.50 18.59 24.29
N ASP A 778 -12.32 17.79 23.62
CA ASP A 778 -13.61 18.21 23.09
C ASP A 778 -14.64 18.20 24.22
N THR A 779 -15.00 19.39 24.71
CA THR A 779 -15.93 19.57 25.84
C THR A 779 -17.35 19.16 25.51
N ALA A 780 -17.70 18.98 24.22
CA ALA A 780 -18.99 18.44 23.82
C ALA A 780 -19.06 16.91 23.98
N VAL A 781 -17.89 16.23 23.97
CA VAL A 781 -17.79 14.78 24.18
C VAL A 781 -17.49 14.48 25.65
N VAL A 782 -16.54 15.20 26.24
CA VAL A 782 -16.13 15.04 27.64
C VAL A 782 -16.40 16.36 28.38
N PRO A 783 -17.59 16.52 28.99
CA PRO A 783 -18.00 17.80 29.59
C PRO A 783 -17.23 18.14 30.87
N ASP A 784 -16.78 17.14 31.64
CA ASP A 784 -15.97 17.35 32.84
C ASP A 784 -14.48 17.11 32.58
N ILE A 785 -13.71 18.19 32.61
CA ILE A 785 -12.28 18.22 32.31
C ILE A 785 -11.44 18.72 33.49
N GLY A 786 -12.08 19.24 34.54
CA GLY A 786 -11.40 19.91 35.65
C GLY A 786 -10.55 18.96 36.49
N GLY A 787 -10.96 17.69 36.54
CA GLY A 787 -10.24 16.66 37.30
C GLY A 787 -8.93 16.19 36.66
N ILE A 788 -8.83 16.15 35.32
CA ILE A 788 -7.75 15.42 34.62
C ILE A 788 -6.35 15.96 34.99
N PRO A 789 -6.11 17.28 35.02
CA PRO A 789 -4.83 17.84 35.46
C PRO A 789 -4.40 17.38 36.86
N ALA A 790 -5.29 17.53 37.84
CA ALA A 790 -5.03 17.15 39.23
C ALA A 790 -4.88 15.63 39.39
N GLY A 791 -5.67 14.86 38.64
CA GLY A 791 -5.62 13.40 38.62
C GLY A 791 -4.30 12.86 38.10
N LEU A 792 -3.70 13.49 37.06
CA LEU A 792 -2.39 13.11 36.54
C LEU A 792 -1.27 13.33 37.57
N ILE A 793 -1.30 14.49 38.25
CA ILE A 793 -0.33 14.81 39.33
C ILE A 793 -0.46 13.80 40.47
N ARG A 794 -1.69 13.53 40.94
CA ARG A 794 -1.96 12.55 41.99
C ARG A 794 -1.51 11.14 41.58
N SER A 795 -1.88 10.71 40.37
CA SER A 795 -1.56 9.38 39.85
C SER A 795 -0.05 9.12 39.80
N LEU A 796 0.74 10.13 39.43
CA LEU A 796 2.21 10.01 39.43
C LEU A 796 2.81 9.84 40.82
N ARG A 797 2.25 10.52 41.83
CA ARG A 797 2.68 10.33 43.23
C ARG A 797 2.40 8.91 43.72
N CYS A 798 1.25 8.34 43.37
CA CYS A 798 0.88 6.95 43.68
C CYS A 798 1.77 5.92 42.94
N MET A 799 2.46 6.33 41.89
CA MET A 799 3.42 5.49 41.17
C MET A 799 4.82 5.54 41.78
N HIS A 800 5.05 6.22 42.90
CA HIS A 800 6.31 6.14 43.62
C HIS A 800 6.30 4.97 44.63
N PRO A 801 7.40 4.21 44.82
CA PRO A 801 7.47 3.11 45.79
C PRO A 801 7.34 3.50 47.28
N GLY A 802 7.07 4.78 47.59
CA GLY A 802 6.82 5.28 48.94
C GLY A 802 5.67 6.29 49.01
N GLY A 803 4.81 6.35 47.98
CA GLY A 803 3.65 7.22 47.97
C GLY A 803 2.57 6.69 48.92
N VAL A 804 2.28 7.44 49.99
CA VAL A 804 1.17 7.14 50.90
C VAL A 804 -0.14 7.20 50.10
N HIS A 805 -0.97 6.17 50.22
CA HIS A 805 -2.38 6.23 49.81
C HIS A 805 -3.10 7.17 50.78
N GLY A 806 -3.07 8.47 50.51
CA GLY A 806 -4.01 9.41 51.12
C GLY A 806 -5.39 9.11 50.57
N GLY A 807 -6.24 8.51 51.41
CA GLY A 807 -7.66 8.27 51.15
C GLY A 807 -8.49 9.54 51.14
#